data_AF-A0A7V6P1R0-F1
#
_entry.id   AF-A0A7V6P1R0-F1
#
_cell.length_a   1.000
_cell.length_b   1.000
_cell.length_c   1.000
_cell.angle_alpha   90.00
_cell.angle_beta   90.00
_cell.angle_gamma   90.00
#
_symmetry.space_group_name_H-M   'P 1'
#
loop_
_entity.id
_entity.type
_entity.pdbx_description
1 polymer ?
#
loop_
_entity_poly.entity_id
_entity_poly.type
_entity_poly.pdbx_seq_one_letter_code
_entity_poly.pdbx_strand_id
1 'polypeptide(L)'
;MTFANVLKYIYPWNINYNQNANVKSYRTSTRTKIVKHDIGEKGLWIFGRRLIHEIKNRRQNHVVSNTDEERERREKTDFVRFINTENNTGEEVPENNNDRQKNDEFGSGGAGYHGHDKKKKKKMQKLKKVLIKFIKEILGETIPCPKTTTTTTTSTTTSTTTSTTTSTTTTTTTTTTTTTTTTTTTTTTSTTTSTTSTTTTTTSAGVQLEWEIVNSGVRMDTSAFGNGVYVMAGGDGIVGTSEDGILWDYQMLGNLNLDFFASTFANNQFVLVGQNGLLFTSPDGFNWTERNSGTTSALEGVAFGNGLYVVVGPVGTIRTSPDLVNWTDRNSGTTVTLHDVIFVNNQFMVVGDGGTVLTSPDGINWTAQNTGTERPLFAVTFASNQYIAVGAGGLGAVTILRSSDGIAWNTATTPLDGILYDVTFFNNLYIAVGEPSTPADASLILTSPDGITWTRREGNTDRTLLSVTGSGDTCIATGFNGIVITTGNGIDWVPRTASAGVAGIAISDDIIVTVNTTDSILTSADGITWVRRVVENVPFVIGLNAVTFGNNRFVAVGNFGTIITSDDGVSWTVRTSPVTISLNGVVFLNGLYIAVGNEGTVITSPDGINWTQREIDTNAHLHDVAFGNGIYVLVGNAGTIFTSPDAITWTNRSLVAQFNHLGVAFGNGTFIIVGVTTVLRSTDGVTWTPLSTPASILRRVAFGAGLFVTFTPVGTLLDGVFVSSNNGTTWTRQTSMDGSSNNYEAIAFGQGRFYLGGVEVATAIVRSQELGQGR
;
A
#
# COMPACT_ATOMS: atom_id res chain seq x y z
N MET A 1 26.27 7.33 -24.94
CA MET A 1 26.18 8.53 -24.06
C MET A 1 27.27 8.46 -23.00
N THR A 2 28.01 9.54 -22.75
CA THR A 2 29.04 9.59 -21.69
C THR A 2 28.42 9.75 -20.30
N PHE A 3 28.87 8.93 -19.36
CA PHE A 3 28.44 8.84 -17.95
C PHE A 3 28.40 10.19 -17.20
N ALA A 4 29.18 11.18 -17.66
CA ALA A 4 29.22 12.53 -17.10
C ALA A 4 27.93 13.35 -17.29
N ASN A 5 27.12 13.06 -18.32
CA ASN A 5 25.86 13.79 -18.54
C ASN A 5 24.71 13.28 -17.65
N VAL A 6 24.82 12.07 -17.10
CA VAL A 6 23.78 11.43 -16.27
C VAL A 6 23.77 12.01 -14.86
N LEU A 7 24.94 12.39 -14.31
CA LEU A 7 25.06 12.90 -12.93
C LEU A 7 24.44 14.31 -12.71
N LYS A 8 24.17 15.06 -13.78
CA LYS A 8 23.58 16.41 -13.67
C LYS A 8 22.07 16.41 -13.36
N TYR A 9 21.41 15.24 -13.45
CA TYR A 9 19.96 15.09 -13.36
C TYR A 9 19.48 14.29 -12.12
N ILE A 10 20.37 13.93 -11.20
CA ILE A 10 20.10 12.98 -10.10
C ILE A 10 19.47 13.62 -8.83
N TYR A 11 19.09 14.91 -8.83
CA TYR A 11 18.45 15.54 -7.65
C TYR A 11 17.22 16.39 -8.03
N PRO A 12 15.98 15.94 -7.77
CA PRO A 12 14.79 16.75 -7.97
C PRO A 12 14.46 17.58 -6.71
N TRP A 13 14.18 18.86 -6.96
CA TRP A 13 13.47 19.75 -6.04
C TRP A 13 12.01 19.30 -5.93
N ASN A 14 11.54 19.06 -4.71
CA ASN A 14 10.11 19.04 -4.37
C ASN A 14 9.69 20.49 -4.08
N ILE A 15 8.94 21.12 -4.98
CA ILE A 15 8.24 22.37 -4.67
C ILE A 15 6.84 21.99 -4.21
N ASN A 16 6.63 22.01 -2.89
CA ASN A 16 5.29 22.07 -2.31
C ASN A 16 4.63 23.40 -2.70
N TYR A 17 3.42 23.29 -3.24
CA TYR A 17 2.49 24.39 -3.43
C TYR A 17 2.21 25.05 -2.08
N ASN A 18 2.65 26.30 -1.92
CA ASN A 18 2.10 27.21 -0.91
C ASN A 18 2.05 28.61 -1.53
N GLN A 19 1.00 28.88 -2.30
CA GLN A 19 0.70 30.23 -2.76
C GLN A 19 -0.14 30.95 -1.71
N ASN A 20 0.55 31.63 -0.80
CA ASN A 20 0.02 32.82 -0.15
C ASN A 20 1.20 33.79 0.03
N ALA A 21 1.47 34.58 -1.00
CA ALA A 21 2.38 35.71 -0.90
C ALA A 21 1.81 36.91 -1.65
N ASN A 22 1.32 37.86 -0.86
CA ASN A 22 1.05 39.22 -1.28
C ASN A 22 2.27 39.81 -1.98
N VAL A 23 2.03 40.41 -3.14
CA VAL A 23 2.99 41.15 -3.95
C VAL A 23 3.48 42.40 -3.20
N LYS A 24 4.79 42.52 -2.95
CA LYS A 24 5.50 43.81 -3.00
C LYS A 24 6.88 43.64 -3.65
N SER A 25 7.11 44.51 -4.63
CA SER A 25 8.23 44.65 -5.54
C SER A 25 9.61 44.89 -4.89
N TYR A 26 10.69 44.41 -5.53
CA TYR A 26 11.90 45.20 -5.84
C TYR A 26 12.71 44.53 -6.97
N ARG A 27 13.11 45.31 -7.99
CA ARG A 27 14.07 44.94 -9.06
C ARG A 27 15.51 45.13 -8.54
N THR A 28 16.44 44.24 -8.91
CA THR A 28 17.82 44.54 -9.41
C THR A 28 18.61 43.25 -9.71
N SER A 29 19.75 43.39 -10.38
CA SER A 29 20.30 42.55 -11.45
C SER A 29 21.49 41.61 -11.10
N THR A 30 21.63 40.55 -11.90
CA THR A 30 22.85 39.82 -12.34
C THR A 30 23.73 38.98 -11.37
N ARG A 31 24.02 37.76 -11.89
CA ARG A 31 25.06 36.75 -11.58
C ARG A 31 24.77 35.69 -10.50
N THR A 32 24.24 34.55 -10.94
CA THR A 32 24.13 33.31 -10.14
C THR A 32 25.49 32.59 -10.07
N LYS A 33 26.10 32.54 -8.87
CA LYS A 33 27.18 31.60 -8.50
C LYS A 33 26.56 30.21 -8.29
N ILE A 34 27.08 29.17 -8.94
CA ILE A 34 26.75 27.77 -8.66
C ILE A 34 27.69 27.28 -7.55
N VAL A 35 27.13 26.89 -6.40
CA VAL A 35 27.85 26.19 -5.32
C VAL A 35 27.81 24.69 -5.61
N LYS A 36 28.97 24.04 -5.79
CA LYS A 36 29.10 22.56 -5.82
C LYS A 36 29.10 22.04 -4.38
N HIS A 37 28.24 21.07 -4.05
CA HIS A 37 28.25 20.37 -2.77
C HIS A 37 29.03 19.04 -2.84
N ASP A 38 29.88 18.81 -1.83
CA ASP A 38 30.72 17.63 -1.60
C ASP A 38 29.91 16.34 -1.40
N ILE A 39 30.35 15.23 -2.00
CA ILE A 39 29.84 13.88 -1.76
C ILE A 39 30.42 13.39 -0.42
N GLY A 40 29.58 13.24 0.60
CA GLY A 40 30.01 12.80 1.94
C GLY A 40 30.46 11.34 2.05
N GLU A 41 31.28 11.04 3.08
CA GLU A 41 31.93 9.74 3.38
C GLU A 41 31.00 8.51 3.31
N LYS A 42 29.70 8.67 3.56
CA LYS A 42 28.69 7.59 3.50
C LYS A 42 28.39 7.13 2.07
N GLY A 43 28.37 8.03 1.09
CA GLY A 43 28.02 7.70 -0.30
C GLY A 43 29.09 6.82 -0.97
N LEU A 44 30.37 7.16 -0.77
CA LEU A 44 31.50 6.36 -1.24
C LEU A 44 31.58 4.99 -0.54
N TRP A 45 31.21 4.91 0.74
CA TRP A 45 31.24 3.67 1.51
C TRP A 45 30.15 2.68 1.08
N ILE A 46 28.93 3.18 0.84
CA ILE A 46 27.79 2.37 0.35
C ILE A 46 28.06 1.85 -1.06
N PHE A 47 28.57 2.72 -1.95
CA PHE A 47 28.92 2.34 -3.31
C PHE A 47 30.05 1.29 -3.34
N GLY A 48 31.09 1.47 -2.52
CA GLY A 48 32.18 0.52 -2.39
C GLY A 48 31.72 -0.87 -1.90
N ARG A 49 30.82 -0.93 -0.91
CA ARG A 49 30.27 -2.22 -0.44
C ARG A 49 29.41 -2.93 -1.48
N ARG A 50 28.59 -2.19 -2.22
CA ARG A 50 27.75 -2.78 -3.30
C ARG A 50 28.61 -3.36 -4.42
N LEU A 51 29.63 -2.66 -4.86
CA LEU A 51 30.55 -3.17 -5.89
C LEU A 51 31.30 -4.42 -5.42
N ILE A 52 31.71 -4.49 -4.14
CA ILE A 52 32.37 -5.67 -3.56
C ILE A 52 31.41 -6.87 -3.47
N HIS A 53 30.14 -6.64 -3.14
CA HIS A 53 29.11 -7.67 -3.08
C HIS A 53 28.80 -8.24 -4.47
N GLU A 54 28.69 -7.36 -5.47
CA GLU A 54 28.45 -7.72 -6.86
C GLU A 54 29.59 -8.59 -7.44
N ILE A 55 30.84 -8.23 -7.14
CA ILE A 55 32.03 -8.99 -7.58
C ILE A 55 32.12 -10.36 -6.89
N LYS A 56 31.73 -10.46 -5.61
CA LYS A 56 31.69 -11.74 -4.88
C LYS A 56 30.61 -12.67 -5.42
N ASN A 57 29.41 -12.16 -5.72
CA ASN A 57 28.32 -12.96 -6.25
C ASN A 57 28.62 -13.47 -7.67
N ARG A 58 29.27 -12.65 -8.51
CA ARG A 58 29.65 -13.08 -9.88
C ARG A 58 30.76 -14.13 -9.90
N ARG A 59 31.60 -14.21 -8.87
CA ARG A 59 32.61 -15.28 -8.73
C ARG A 59 32.06 -16.61 -8.21
N GLN A 60 30.88 -16.62 -7.59
CA GLN A 60 30.27 -17.85 -7.08
C GLN A 60 29.38 -18.58 -8.10
N ASN A 61 28.90 -17.89 -9.15
CA ASN A 61 27.92 -18.44 -10.10
C ASN A 61 28.42 -18.43 -11.57
N HIS A 62 29.34 -19.34 -11.89
CA HIS A 62 29.74 -19.82 -13.23
C HIS A 62 30.62 -18.95 -14.18
N VAL A 63 31.17 -19.68 -15.17
CA VAL A 63 32.32 -19.42 -16.06
C VAL A 63 32.16 -18.12 -16.88
N VAL A 64 33.09 -17.20 -16.67
CA VAL A 64 33.15 -15.89 -17.34
C VAL A 64 33.67 -16.07 -18.78
N SER A 65 33.04 -15.42 -19.75
CA SER A 65 33.53 -15.35 -21.14
C SER A 65 34.69 -14.34 -21.26
N ASN A 66 35.68 -14.57 -22.13
CA ASN A 66 36.84 -13.66 -22.30
C ASN A 66 36.43 -12.20 -22.63
N THR A 67 35.24 -11.98 -23.19
CA THR A 67 34.70 -10.65 -23.50
C THR A 67 34.23 -9.87 -22.26
N ASP A 68 33.81 -10.58 -21.21
CA ASP A 68 33.39 -9.96 -19.94
C ASP A 68 34.60 -9.53 -19.10
N GLU A 69 35.71 -10.28 -19.17
CA GLU A 69 36.96 -9.91 -18.49
C GLU A 69 37.60 -8.64 -19.08
N GLU A 70 37.58 -8.47 -20.41
CA GLU A 70 38.09 -7.26 -21.06
C GLU A 70 37.24 -6.01 -20.76
N ARG A 71 35.91 -6.19 -20.68
CA ARG A 71 34.98 -5.12 -20.31
C ARG A 71 35.17 -4.70 -18.85
N GLU A 72 35.29 -5.67 -17.95
CA GLU A 72 35.53 -5.43 -16.53
C GLU A 72 36.91 -4.76 -16.30
N ARG A 73 37.93 -5.13 -17.09
CA ARG A 73 39.26 -4.50 -17.07
C ARG A 73 39.22 -3.04 -17.54
N ARG A 74 38.39 -2.69 -18.55
CA ARG A 74 38.18 -1.31 -19.00
C ARG A 74 37.49 -0.46 -17.94
N GLU A 75 36.40 -0.95 -17.36
CA GLU A 75 35.62 -0.24 -16.34
C GLU A 75 36.46 0.03 -15.07
N LYS A 76 37.31 -0.93 -14.67
CA LYS A 76 38.26 -0.76 -13.56
C LYS A 76 39.35 0.27 -13.87
N THR A 77 39.85 0.31 -15.11
CA THR A 77 40.89 1.25 -15.54
C THR A 77 40.35 2.69 -15.59
N ASP A 78 39.13 2.87 -16.06
CA ASP A 78 38.48 4.19 -16.13
C ASP A 78 38.14 4.74 -14.75
N PHE A 79 37.79 3.87 -13.80
CA PHE A 79 37.59 4.26 -12.39
C PHE A 79 38.88 4.74 -11.72
N VAL A 80 40.01 4.05 -11.96
CA VAL A 80 41.33 4.50 -11.46
C VAL A 80 41.74 5.82 -12.12
N ARG A 81 41.41 6.02 -13.39
CA ARG A 81 41.69 7.28 -14.09
C ARG A 81 40.85 8.43 -13.51
N PHE A 82 39.58 8.21 -13.22
CA PHE A 82 38.68 9.17 -12.58
C PHE A 82 39.19 9.65 -11.21
N ILE A 83 39.63 8.72 -10.36
CA ILE A 83 40.23 9.02 -9.04
C ILE A 83 41.49 9.89 -9.17
N ASN A 84 42.27 9.71 -10.24
CA ASN A 84 43.51 10.45 -10.44
C ASN A 84 43.28 11.85 -11.07
N THR A 85 42.23 12.04 -11.89
CA THR A 85 41.89 13.35 -12.48
C THR A 85 41.39 14.39 -11.48
N GLU A 86 40.81 13.98 -10.35
CA GLU A 86 40.42 14.92 -9.27
C GLU A 86 41.62 15.61 -8.58
N ASN A 87 42.85 15.14 -8.80
CA ASN A 87 44.04 15.76 -8.22
C ASN A 87 44.59 16.97 -9.00
N ASN A 88 44.06 17.32 -10.18
CA ASN A 88 44.71 18.27 -11.08
C ASN A 88 43.93 19.57 -11.41
N THR A 89 42.88 19.93 -10.64
CA THR A 89 42.24 21.24 -10.76
C THR A 89 42.54 22.11 -9.54
N GLY A 90 43.76 22.67 -9.50
CA GLY A 90 44.12 23.77 -8.61
C GLY A 90 44.32 25.04 -9.42
N GLU A 91 43.35 25.95 -9.42
CA GLU A 91 43.56 27.33 -9.85
C GLU A 91 43.92 28.17 -8.61
N GLU A 92 45.17 28.63 -8.58
CA GLU A 92 45.65 29.72 -7.72
C GLU A 92 45.09 31.05 -8.24
N VAL A 93 44.54 31.90 -7.35
CA VAL A 93 44.24 33.31 -7.64
C VAL A 93 44.71 34.16 -6.44
N PRO A 94 45.33 35.34 -6.69
CA PRO A 94 46.30 35.95 -5.77
C PRO A 94 45.69 36.89 -4.73
N GLU A 95 46.41 37.04 -3.62
CA GLU A 95 46.15 38.03 -2.56
C GLU A 95 46.30 39.46 -3.08
N ASN A 96 45.35 40.34 -2.74
CA ASN A 96 45.63 41.76 -2.68
C ASN A 96 44.96 42.40 -1.47
N ASN A 97 45.82 42.97 -0.62
CA ASN A 97 45.50 43.81 0.53
C ASN A 97 44.97 45.17 0.07
N ASN A 98 44.02 45.75 0.81
CA ASN A 98 44.11 47.14 1.30
C ASN A 98 42.95 47.53 2.25
N ASP A 99 43.37 47.95 3.45
CA ASP A 99 42.92 49.07 4.29
C ASP A 99 41.46 49.18 4.82
N ARG A 100 41.27 49.07 6.16
CA ARG A 100 41.06 50.14 7.19
C ARG A 100 39.62 50.71 7.19
N GLN A 101 38.92 50.98 8.29
CA GLN A 101 39.18 51.03 9.73
C GLN A 101 37.81 51.11 10.46
N LYS A 102 37.73 50.48 11.64
CA LYS A 102 36.98 50.82 12.87
C LYS A 102 35.56 51.44 12.81
N ASN A 103 34.61 50.82 13.50
CA ASN A 103 34.17 51.30 14.82
C ASN A 103 33.39 50.23 15.61
N ASP A 104 33.55 50.33 16.92
CA ASP A 104 33.16 49.42 18.00
C ASP A 104 31.65 49.35 18.25
N GLU A 105 31.14 48.18 18.68
CA GLU A 105 30.55 47.97 20.02
C GLU A 105 29.84 46.60 20.19
N PHE A 106 29.99 46.07 21.41
CA PHE A 106 29.39 44.88 22.07
C PHE A 106 29.81 43.46 21.65
N GLY A 107 30.38 42.76 22.62
CA GLY A 107 31.05 41.47 22.47
C GLY A 107 30.41 40.27 23.15
N SER A 108 31.10 39.15 22.88
CA SER A 108 31.10 37.82 23.51
C SER A 108 29.85 36.94 23.35
N GLY A 109 29.93 35.71 22.85
CA GLY A 109 31.09 34.95 22.40
C GLY A 109 30.69 33.67 21.66
N GLY A 110 31.45 33.34 20.61
CA GLY A 110 31.40 32.08 19.89
C GLY A 110 32.79 31.71 19.41
N ALA A 111 33.47 30.81 20.12
CA ALA A 111 34.77 30.27 19.75
C ALA A 111 34.67 28.76 19.57
N GLY A 112 35.03 28.26 18.38
CA GLY A 112 35.32 26.85 18.19
C GLY A 112 34.99 26.25 16.82
N TYR A 113 35.58 26.72 15.72
CA TYR A 113 35.39 26.04 14.41
C TYR A 113 36.60 26.11 13.46
N HIS A 114 37.85 25.95 13.91
CA HIS A 114 39.01 25.86 12.99
C HIS A 114 39.96 24.67 13.24
N GLY A 115 39.66 23.78 14.19
CA GLY A 115 40.48 22.59 14.51
C GLY A 115 40.03 21.26 13.85
N HIS A 116 38.78 21.19 13.36
CA HIS A 116 38.17 19.93 12.91
C HIS A 116 38.55 19.51 11.48
N ASP A 117 38.94 20.46 10.63
CA ASP A 117 39.06 20.24 9.18
C ASP A 117 40.41 19.60 8.77
N LYS A 118 41.50 19.97 9.47
CA LYS A 118 42.83 19.34 9.25
C LYS A 118 42.89 17.88 9.69
N LYS A 119 42.14 17.47 10.72
CA LYS A 119 42.04 16.07 11.17
C LYS A 119 41.23 15.21 10.19
N LYS A 120 40.17 15.76 9.57
CA LYS A 120 39.39 15.09 8.51
C LYS A 120 40.22 14.83 7.26
N LYS A 121 40.97 15.83 6.75
CA LYS A 121 41.87 15.66 5.59
C LYS A 121 42.94 14.59 5.79
N LYS A 122 43.55 14.50 6.98
CA LYS A 122 44.52 13.44 7.32
C LYS A 122 43.90 12.05 7.40
N LYS A 123 42.67 11.92 7.92
CA LYS A 123 41.92 10.64 7.94
C LYS A 123 41.57 10.18 6.53
N MET A 124 41.11 11.09 5.66
CA MET A 124 40.78 10.79 4.26
C MET A 124 41.99 10.29 3.46
N GLN A 125 43.17 10.92 3.62
CA GLN A 125 44.40 10.45 2.95
C GLN A 125 44.86 9.07 3.45
N LYS A 126 44.66 8.77 4.75
CA LYS A 126 45.01 7.47 5.33
C LYS A 126 44.08 6.36 4.81
N LEU A 127 42.79 6.64 4.71
CA LEU A 127 41.79 5.72 4.18
C LEU A 127 41.99 5.44 2.68
N LYS A 128 42.32 6.47 1.88
CA LYS A 128 42.65 6.31 0.45
C LYS A 128 43.89 5.43 0.22
N LYS A 129 44.93 5.56 1.06
CA LYS A 129 46.13 4.70 0.96
C LYS A 129 45.87 3.24 1.29
N VAL A 130 45.02 2.96 2.29
CA VAL A 130 44.62 1.59 2.66
C VAL A 130 43.83 0.93 1.53
N LEU A 131 42.91 1.68 0.90
CA LEU A 131 42.10 1.18 -0.20
C LEU A 131 42.94 0.84 -1.44
N ILE A 132 43.93 1.68 -1.79
CA ILE A 132 44.84 1.43 -2.92
C ILE A 132 45.74 0.20 -2.65
N LYS A 133 46.22 0.02 -1.42
CA LYS A 133 47.04 -1.15 -1.06
C LYS A 133 46.24 -2.45 -1.16
N PHE A 134 45.00 -2.44 -0.67
CA PHE A 134 44.10 -3.59 -0.69
C PHE A 134 43.69 -3.98 -2.13
N ILE A 135 43.50 -3.01 -3.02
CA ILE A 135 43.22 -3.26 -4.45
C ILE A 135 44.43 -3.88 -5.15
N LYS A 136 45.66 -3.47 -4.80
CA LYS A 136 46.88 -4.07 -5.35
C LYS A 136 47.11 -5.51 -4.87
N GLU A 137 46.74 -5.84 -3.63
CA GLU A 137 46.79 -7.20 -3.09
C GLU A 137 45.79 -8.14 -3.79
N ILE A 138 44.62 -7.63 -4.22
CA ILE A 138 43.62 -8.41 -4.97
C ILE A 138 44.06 -8.70 -6.43
N LEU A 139 44.93 -7.86 -6.99
CA LEU A 139 45.34 -7.92 -8.40
C LEU A 139 46.50 -8.88 -8.70
N GLY A 140 47.03 -9.59 -7.71
CA GLY A 140 47.96 -10.73 -7.83
C GLY A 140 48.81 -10.78 -9.10
N GLU A 141 49.92 -10.04 -9.16
CA GLU A 141 50.90 -10.21 -10.23
C GLU A 141 51.74 -11.48 -10.00
N THR A 142 51.57 -12.52 -10.84
CA THR A 142 52.61 -13.24 -11.66
C THR A 142 52.16 -14.65 -12.14
N ILE A 143 52.01 -14.82 -13.48
CA ILE A 143 52.45 -15.93 -14.41
C ILE A 143 52.23 -17.44 -14.03
N PRO A 144 52.04 -18.45 -14.95
CA PRO A 144 51.28 -18.62 -16.21
C PRO A 144 50.32 -19.87 -16.23
N CYS A 145 49.63 -20.06 -17.36
CA CYS A 145 48.67 -21.12 -17.73
C CYS A 145 49.25 -22.57 -17.86
N PRO A 146 48.41 -23.62 -17.73
CA PRO A 146 48.49 -24.77 -18.65
C PRO A 146 47.15 -25.23 -19.26
N LYS A 147 47.29 -25.99 -20.36
CA LYS A 147 46.30 -26.37 -21.39
C LYS A 147 45.44 -27.61 -21.06
N THR A 148 44.33 -27.74 -21.82
CA THR A 148 43.64 -28.98 -22.31
C THR A 148 42.90 -29.84 -21.26
N THR A 149 41.72 -30.46 -21.49
CA THR A 149 41.20 -31.15 -22.68
C THR A 149 39.68 -31.34 -22.59
N THR A 150 39.01 -31.40 -23.74
CA THR A 150 37.58 -31.68 -23.97
C THR A 150 37.21 -33.15 -23.75
N THR A 151 36.00 -33.43 -23.24
CA THR A 151 35.29 -34.69 -23.56
C THR A 151 33.78 -34.48 -23.52
N THR A 152 33.10 -34.89 -24.59
CA THR A 152 31.66 -34.80 -24.83
C THR A 152 31.05 -36.18 -24.63
N THR A 153 29.92 -36.28 -23.93
CA THR A 153 29.05 -37.47 -23.95
C THR A 153 27.61 -37.03 -24.14
N THR A 154 27.04 -37.45 -25.26
CA THR A 154 25.64 -37.31 -25.66
C THR A 154 24.86 -38.54 -25.18
N SER A 155 23.66 -38.35 -24.63
CA SER A 155 22.69 -39.43 -24.46
C SER A 155 21.31 -38.99 -24.94
N THR A 156 20.84 -39.64 -25.99
CA THR A 156 19.49 -39.63 -26.56
C THR A 156 18.55 -40.52 -25.75
N THR A 157 17.32 -40.06 -25.53
CA THR A 157 16.20 -40.90 -25.07
C THR A 157 15.03 -40.81 -26.04
N THR A 158 14.60 -41.98 -26.50
CA THR A 158 13.50 -42.25 -27.44
C THR A 158 12.19 -42.40 -26.66
N SER A 159 11.09 -41.84 -27.16
CA SER A 159 9.74 -42.04 -26.62
C SER A 159 8.98 -43.10 -27.44
N THR A 160 8.30 -44.01 -26.76
CA THR A 160 7.35 -44.98 -27.34
C THR A 160 5.95 -44.71 -26.78
N THR A 161 5.02 -44.43 -27.68
CA THR A 161 3.56 -44.35 -27.47
C THR A 161 2.94 -45.74 -27.47
N THR A 162 1.96 -45.98 -26.58
CA THR A 162 1.03 -47.11 -26.72
C THR A 162 -0.39 -46.59 -26.48
N SER A 163 -1.27 -46.92 -27.42
CA SER A 163 -2.71 -46.62 -27.43
C SER A 163 -3.51 -47.85 -26.99
N THR A 164 -4.61 -47.62 -26.27
CA THR A 164 -5.68 -48.62 -26.11
C THR A 164 -7.04 -47.92 -26.07
N THR A 165 -7.90 -48.34 -27.01
CA THR A 165 -9.30 -48.02 -27.24
C THR A 165 -10.21 -48.93 -26.43
N THR A 166 -11.35 -48.45 -25.91
CA THR A 166 -12.60 -49.26 -25.91
C THR A 166 -13.89 -48.42 -25.80
N SER A 167 -14.84 -48.85 -26.64
CA SER A 167 -16.25 -48.57 -26.91
C SER A 167 -17.19 -47.93 -25.87
N THR A 168 -18.06 -47.07 -26.44
CA THR A 168 -19.37 -46.61 -25.97
C THR A 168 -20.46 -47.69 -26.05
N THR A 169 -21.45 -47.63 -25.14
CA THR A 169 -22.77 -48.24 -25.32
C THR A 169 -23.85 -47.32 -24.73
N THR A 170 -24.88 -47.06 -25.53
CA THR A 170 -26.01 -46.18 -25.27
C THR A 170 -27.11 -46.91 -24.50
N THR A 171 -27.77 -46.27 -23.55
CA THR A 171 -29.11 -46.68 -23.11
C THR A 171 -29.97 -45.47 -22.76
N THR A 172 -31.13 -45.42 -23.39
CA THR A 172 -32.20 -44.41 -23.31
C THR A 172 -33.03 -44.59 -22.04
N THR A 173 -33.45 -43.51 -21.35
CA THR A 173 -34.65 -43.55 -20.50
C THR A 173 -35.36 -42.19 -20.44
N THR A 174 -36.67 -42.29 -20.43
CA THR A 174 -37.71 -41.30 -20.74
C THR A 174 -38.06 -40.36 -19.58
N THR A 175 -38.49 -39.15 -19.94
CA THR A 175 -39.06 -38.07 -19.13
C THR A 175 -40.32 -38.48 -18.35
N THR A 176 -40.51 -37.95 -17.14
CA THR A 176 -41.84 -37.76 -16.53
C THR A 176 -41.84 -36.48 -15.69
N THR A 177 -42.73 -35.55 -16.04
CA THR A 177 -42.94 -34.25 -15.41
C THR A 177 -44.11 -34.37 -14.44
N THR A 178 -43.92 -33.98 -13.17
CA THR A 178 -44.98 -33.94 -12.15
C THR A 178 -45.33 -32.48 -11.85
N THR A 179 -46.53 -32.08 -12.23
CA THR A 179 -47.14 -30.77 -11.95
C THR A 179 -47.68 -30.76 -10.52
N THR A 180 -47.31 -29.77 -9.71
CA THR A 180 -47.92 -29.52 -8.39
C THR A 180 -48.72 -28.21 -8.47
N THR A 181 -50.02 -28.31 -8.19
CA THR A 181 -50.99 -27.21 -8.15
C THR A 181 -51.08 -26.68 -6.71
N THR A 182 -50.91 -25.38 -6.50
CA THR A 182 -51.21 -24.73 -5.21
C THR A 182 -52.22 -23.62 -5.39
N THR A 183 -53.27 -23.70 -4.56
CA THR A 183 -54.53 -22.98 -4.58
C THR A 183 -54.39 -21.54 -4.08
N THR A 184 -54.89 -20.57 -4.86
CA THR A 184 -55.00 -19.16 -4.47
C THR A 184 -56.24 -18.96 -3.60
N THR A 185 -56.07 -18.44 -2.38
CA THR A 185 -57.18 -18.02 -1.51
C THR A 185 -57.32 -16.51 -1.60
N THR A 186 -58.47 -16.04 -2.09
CA THR A 186 -58.80 -14.62 -2.23
C THR A 186 -59.37 -14.10 -0.92
N THR A 187 -58.75 -13.08 -0.33
CA THR A 187 -59.35 -12.33 0.79
C THR A 187 -59.59 -10.89 0.32
N THR A 188 -60.86 -10.57 0.10
CA THR A 188 -61.35 -9.23 -0.18
C THR A 188 -61.34 -8.40 1.09
N THR A 189 -60.62 -7.27 1.08
CA THR A 189 -60.80 -6.20 2.06
C THR A 189 -61.00 -4.89 1.31
N SER A 190 -62.21 -4.35 1.43
CA SER A 190 -62.63 -3.05 0.95
C SER A 190 -62.22 -1.97 1.95
N THR A 191 -61.62 -0.86 1.50
CA THR A 191 -62.03 0.50 1.96
C THR A 191 -61.32 1.63 1.20
N THR A 192 -62.15 2.50 0.62
CA THR A 192 -62.06 3.97 0.51
C THR A 192 -60.86 4.64 -0.15
N THR A 193 -61.11 5.07 -1.38
CA THR A 193 -60.50 6.21 -2.08
C THR A 193 -60.55 7.51 -1.27
N SER A 194 -59.39 8.14 -1.06
CA SER A 194 -59.27 9.58 -0.85
C SER A 194 -58.40 10.17 -1.97
N THR A 195 -59.00 10.98 -2.82
CA THR A 195 -58.32 11.78 -3.84
C THR A 195 -57.60 12.94 -3.17
N THR A 196 -56.26 12.89 -3.17
CA THR A 196 -55.42 14.04 -2.82
C THR A 196 -54.58 14.39 -4.04
N SER A 197 -54.95 15.48 -4.72
CA SER A 197 -54.17 16.05 -5.81
C SER A 197 -52.85 16.59 -5.25
N THR A 198 -51.76 15.85 -5.42
CA THR A 198 -50.41 16.33 -5.18
C THR A 198 -49.79 16.70 -6.51
N THR A 199 -49.45 17.98 -6.65
CA THR A 199 -48.68 18.52 -7.77
C THR A 199 -47.28 17.90 -7.71
N THR A 200 -47.01 16.88 -8.53
CA THR A 200 -45.67 16.33 -8.71
C THR A 200 -44.80 17.37 -9.41
N THR A 201 -43.99 18.08 -8.63
CA THR A 201 -42.72 18.61 -9.12
C THR A 201 -41.80 17.42 -9.31
N THR A 202 -41.54 17.05 -10.56
CA THR A 202 -40.53 16.05 -10.90
C THR A 202 -39.14 16.65 -10.67
N THR A 203 -38.67 16.65 -9.42
CA THR A 203 -37.24 16.62 -9.17
C THR A 203 -36.76 15.22 -9.54
N SER A 204 -35.86 15.12 -10.51
CA SER A 204 -35.16 13.87 -10.82
C SER A 204 -34.42 13.42 -9.56
N ALA A 205 -34.94 12.41 -8.87
CA ALA A 205 -34.23 11.74 -7.80
C ALA A 205 -32.90 11.23 -8.38
N GLY A 206 -31.79 11.76 -7.86
CA GLY A 206 -30.45 11.33 -8.28
C GLY A 206 -30.27 9.84 -8.01
N VAL A 207 -29.56 9.14 -8.90
CA VAL A 207 -29.21 7.73 -8.70
C VAL A 207 -28.24 7.65 -7.52
N GLN A 208 -28.63 6.91 -6.49
CA GLN A 208 -27.76 6.56 -5.36
C GLN A 208 -26.96 5.32 -5.72
N LEU A 209 -25.64 5.37 -5.50
CA LEU A 209 -24.74 4.25 -5.70
C LEU A 209 -24.58 3.46 -4.40
N GLU A 210 -24.52 2.12 -4.50
CA GLU A 210 -24.14 1.26 -3.37
C GLU A 210 -22.63 0.99 -3.40
N TRP A 211 -21.99 1.14 -2.25
CA TRP A 211 -20.54 1.07 -2.07
C TRP A 211 -20.16 -0.22 -1.34
N GLU A 212 -19.14 -0.92 -1.84
CA GLU A 212 -18.51 -2.07 -1.18
C GLU A 212 -17.08 -1.65 -0.79
N ILE A 213 -16.79 -1.56 0.52
CA ILE A 213 -15.47 -1.16 1.05
C ILE A 213 -14.57 -2.39 1.04
N VAL A 214 -13.41 -2.30 0.38
CA VAL A 214 -12.46 -3.43 0.27
C VAL A 214 -11.15 -3.20 1.02
N ASN A 215 -10.88 -2.00 1.58
CA ASN A 215 -9.78 -1.77 2.54
C ASN A 215 -9.84 -0.33 3.08
N SER A 216 -9.76 -0.12 4.39
CA SER A 216 -10.00 1.19 5.01
C SER A 216 -8.75 1.92 5.53
N GLY A 217 -7.54 1.34 5.43
CA GLY A 217 -6.35 1.98 6.01
C GLY A 217 -6.39 2.09 7.55
N VAL A 218 -7.30 1.36 8.20
CA VAL A 218 -7.53 1.39 9.65
C VAL A 218 -6.64 0.37 10.37
N ARG A 219 -6.23 0.67 11.60
CA ARG A 219 -5.43 -0.22 12.44
C ARG A 219 -6.21 -1.49 12.76
N MET A 220 -5.62 -2.67 12.54
CA MET A 220 -6.19 -3.97 12.93
C MET A 220 -5.44 -4.49 14.16
N ASP A 221 -6.04 -4.26 15.31
CA ASP A 221 -5.43 -4.38 16.63
C ASP A 221 -5.38 -5.79 17.17
N THR A 222 -6.40 -6.57 16.85
CA THR A 222 -6.59 -7.88 17.44
C THR A 222 -7.06 -8.87 16.40
N SER A 223 -6.71 -10.14 16.61
CA SER A 223 -7.18 -11.27 15.83
C SER A 223 -7.50 -12.45 16.74
N ALA A 224 -8.46 -13.28 16.34
CA ALA A 224 -8.82 -14.51 17.02
C ALA A 224 -9.27 -15.55 15.99
N PHE A 225 -9.17 -16.83 16.37
CA PHE A 225 -9.68 -17.92 15.56
C PHE A 225 -10.60 -18.81 16.39
N GLY A 226 -11.73 -19.18 15.80
CA GLY A 226 -12.75 -19.97 16.46
C GLY A 226 -13.80 -20.46 15.48
N ASN A 227 -14.40 -21.62 15.74
CA ASN A 227 -15.47 -22.16 14.90
C ASN A 227 -15.11 -22.25 13.39
N GLY A 228 -13.83 -22.45 13.05
CA GLY A 228 -13.35 -22.48 11.66
C GLY A 228 -13.15 -21.11 11.00
N VAL A 229 -13.26 -20.03 11.76
CA VAL A 229 -13.28 -18.65 11.27
C VAL A 229 -12.23 -17.82 12.00
N TYR A 230 -11.46 -17.04 11.26
CA TYR A 230 -10.68 -15.93 11.75
C TYR A 230 -11.57 -14.69 11.88
N VAL A 231 -11.40 -13.99 12.99
CA VAL A 231 -11.94 -12.65 13.22
C VAL A 231 -10.76 -11.74 13.46
N MET A 232 -10.75 -10.57 12.85
CA MET A 232 -9.86 -9.46 13.21
C MET A 232 -10.67 -8.20 13.44
N ALA A 233 -10.21 -7.36 14.34
CA ALA A 233 -10.88 -6.10 14.65
C ALA A 233 -9.85 -5.04 15.02
N GLY A 234 -10.22 -3.77 14.88
CA GLY A 234 -9.39 -2.68 15.36
C GLY A 234 -10.12 -1.35 15.34
N GLY A 235 -9.47 -0.32 14.80
CA GLY A 235 -9.99 1.03 14.78
C GLY A 235 -11.32 1.18 14.01
N ASP A 236 -11.98 2.31 14.23
CA ASP A 236 -13.24 2.71 13.58
C ASP A 236 -14.36 1.66 13.61
N GLY A 237 -14.33 0.75 14.57
CA GLY A 237 -15.31 -0.31 14.75
C GLY A 237 -15.23 -1.40 13.67
N ILE A 238 -14.15 -1.45 12.89
CA ILE A 238 -14.05 -2.40 11.77
C ILE A 238 -13.76 -3.80 12.29
N VAL A 239 -14.53 -4.75 11.77
CA VAL A 239 -14.34 -6.18 11.99
C VAL A 239 -14.24 -6.89 10.65
N GLY A 240 -13.17 -7.64 10.47
CA GLY A 240 -12.97 -8.55 9.35
C GLY A 240 -13.20 -10.00 9.79
N THR A 241 -13.81 -10.80 8.93
CA THR A 241 -14.09 -12.22 9.16
C THR A 241 -13.61 -13.04 7.95
N SER A 242 -12.98 -14.19 8.19
CA SER A 242 -12.40 -15.01 7.12
C SER A 242 -12.37 -16.49 7.49
N GLU A 243 -12.72 -17.38 6.57
CA GLU A 243 -12.58 -18.84 6.80
C GLU A 243 -11.14 -19.34 6.55
N ASP A 244 -10.35 -18.63 5.74
CA ASP A 244 -9.04 -19.09 5.25
C ASP A 244 -7.86 -18.18 5.65
N GLY A 245 -8.15 -17.03 6.28
CA GLY A 245 -7.18 -16.00 6.67
C GLY A 245 -6.65 -15.20 5.47
N ILE A 246 -7.16 -15.43 4.25
CA ILE A 246 -6.71 -14.82 3.00
C ILE A 246 -7.82 -13.91 2.44
N LEU A 247 -9.05 -14.42 2.36
CA LEU A 247 -10.24 -13.71 1.90
C LEU A 247 -11.03 -13.21 3.10
N TRP A 248 -11.24 -11.90 3.20
CA TRP A 248 -11.84 -11.25 4.36
C TRP A 248 -13.11 -10.51 3.98
N ASP A 249 -14.19 -10.80 4.71
CA ASP A 249 -15.44 -10.05 4.71
C ASP A 249 -15.39 -8.99 5.81
N TYR A 250 -15.66 -7.74 5.47
CA TYR A 250 -15.58 -6.62 6.42
C TYR A 250 -16.96 -6.07 6.77
N GLN A 251 -17.13 -5.71 8.04
CA GLN A 251 -18.28 -4.97 8.54
C GLN A 251 -17.85 -3.92 9.56
N MET A 252 -18.67 -2.88 9.73
CA MET A 252 -18.50 -1.90 10.79
C MET A 252 -19.48 -2.18 11.92
N LEU A 253 -18.98 -2.16 13.16
CA LEU A 253 -19.76 -2.26 14.37
C LEU A 253 -19.84 -0.89 15.07
N GLY A 254 -21.06 -0.43 15.37
CA GLY A 254 -21.27 0.82 16.10
C GLY A 254 -21.02 2.09 15.29
N ASN A 255 -20.54 3.14 15.96
CA ASN A 255 -20.24 4.45 15.37
C ASN A 255 -18.74 4.56 15.02
N LEU A 256 -18.41 5.43 14.05
CA LEU A 256 -17.03 5.81 13.71
C LEU A 256 -16.31 6.36 14.97
N ASN A 257 -15.02 6.04 15.15
CA ASN A 257 -14.17 6.26 16.36
C ASN A 257 -14.27 5.22 17.50
N LEU A 258 -14.56 3.96 17.23
CA LEU A 258 -14.44 2.88 18.22
C LEU A 258 -13.17 2.07 17.97
N ASP A 259 -12.32 1.90 18.98
CA ASP A 259 -11.13 1.05 18.87
C ASP A 259 -11.34 -0.26 19.64
N PHE A 260 -11.21 -1.39 18.95
CA PHE A 260 -11.09 -2.70 19.58
C PHE A 260 -9.64 -2.98 19.96
N PHE A 261 -9.40 -3.59 21.13
CA PHE A 261 -8.04 -3.87 21.63
C PHE A 261 -7.77 -5.36 21.77
N ALA A 262 -8.78 -6.17 22.09
CA ALA A 262 -8.62 -7.62 22.20
C ALA A 262 -9.83 -8.39 21.69
N SER A 263 -9.53 -9.60 21.20
CA SER A 263 -10.48 -10.56 20.72
C SER A 263 -10.15 -11.95 21.24
N THR A 264 -11.17 -12.72 21.58
CA THR A 264 -11.01 -14.14 21.91
C THR A 264 -12.17 -14.95 21.37
N PHE A 265 -11.94 -16.24 21.13
CA PHE A 265 -13.02 -17.20 20.93
C PHE A 265 -13.01 -18.20 22.09
N ALA A 266 -14.02 -18.13 22.93
CA ALA A 266 -14.14 -19.04 24.05
C ALA A 266 -15.61 -19.29 24.39
N ASN A 267 -15.89 -20.44 25.03
CA ASN A 267 -17.26 -20.86 25.36
C ASN A 267 -18.23 -20.77 24.14
N ASN A 268 -17.72 -21.15 22.97
CA ASN A 268 -18.42 -21.10 21.68
C ASN A 268 -18.92 -19.70 21.26
N GLN A 269 -18.14 -18.67 21.61
CA GLN A 269 -18.46 -17.28 21.32
C GLN A 269 -17.19 -16.47 21.08
N PHE A 270 -17.18 -15.69 20.01
CA PHE A 270 -16.26 -14.58 19.82
C PHE A 270 -16.65 -13.44 20.75
N VAL A 271 -15.64 -12.84 21.38
CA VAL A 271 -15.78 -11.66 22.23
C VAL A 271 -14.77 -10.64 21.76
N LEU A 272 -15.23 -9.42 21.46
CA LEU A 272 -14.40 -8.25 21.19
C LEU A 272 -14.54 -7.26 22.33
N VAL A 273 -13.41 -6.73 22.80
CA VAL A 273 -13.36 -5.69 23.83
C VAL A 273 -12.48 -4.54 23.38
N GLY A 274 -12.72 -3.34 23.93
CA GLY A 274 -11.97 -2.16 23.51
C GLY A 274 -12.23 -0.90 24.31
N GLN A 275 -12.05 0.24 23.66
CA GLN A 275 -12.12 1.57 24.23
C GLN A 275 -13.47 1.83 24.93
N ASN A 276 -13.47 2.63 25.99
CA ASN A 276 -14.70 3.08 26.68
C ASN A 276 -15.61 1.95 27.18
N GLY A 277 -15.06 0.77 27.48
CA GLY A 277 -15.81 -0.39 27.93
C GLY A 277 -16.54 -1.14 26.81
N LEU A 278 -16.11 -0.96 25.56
CA LEU A 278 -16.70 -1.62 24.40
C LEU A 278 -16.70 -3.13 24.58
N LEU A 279 -17.83 -3.77 24.26
CA LEU A 279 -17.99 -5.22 24.33
C LEU A 279 -18.98 -5.69 23.25
N PHE A 280 -18.50 -6.53 22.35
CA PHE A 280 -19.31 -7.19 21.33
C PHE A 280 -19.14 -8.70 21.41
N THR A 281 -20.22 -9.42 21.09
CA THR A 281 -20.26 -10.89 21.12
C THR A 281 -20.83 -11.45 19.84
N SER A 282 -20.27 -12.56 19.36
CA SER A 282 -20.78 -13.26 18.18
C SER A 282 -20.56 -14.77 18.29
N PRO A 283 -21.56 -15.61 18.01
CA PRO A 283 -21.37 -17.06 17.99
C PRO A 283 -20.63 -17.55 16.72
N ASP A 284 -20.65 -16.78 15.63
CA ASP A 284 -20.21 -17.20 14.30
C ASP A 284 -19.12 -16.30 13.68
N GLY A 285 -18.85 -15.13 14.26
CA GLY A 285 -17.91 -14.14 13.73
C GLY A 285 -18.52 -13.23 12.67
N PHE A 286 -19.76 -13.47 12.23
CA PHE A 286 -20.45 -12.70 11.20
C PHE A 286 -21.55 -11.82 11.80
N ASN A 287 -22.28 -12.32 12.80
CA ASN A 287 -23.40 -11.63 13.42
C ASN A 287 -23.02 -11.19 14.83
N TRP A 288 -22.92 -9.88 15.03
CA TRP A 288 -22.43 -9.28 16.27
C TRP A 288 -23.55 -8.65 17.10
N THR A 289 -23.46 -8.81 18.42
CA THR A 289 -24.36 -8.19 19.40
C THR A 289 -23.54 -7.36 20.38
N GLU A 290 -23.85 -6.06 20.47
CA GLU A 290 -23.30 -5.17 21.50
C GLU A 290 -23.81 -5.58 22.88
N ARG A 291 -22.92 -5.58 23.88
CA ARG A 291 -23.23 -5.90 25.27
C ARG A 291 -22.73 -4.78 26.18
N ASN A 292 -23.36 -4.66 27.35
CA ASN A 292 -22.90 -3.74 28.37
C ASN A 292 -21.82 -4.43 29.22
N SER A 293 -20.59 -3.93 29.16
CA SER A 293 -19.50 -4.41 30.02
C SER A 293 -19.62 -3.94 31.47
N GLY A 294 -20.57 -3.02 31.75
CA GLY A 294 -20.85 -2.40 33.03
C GLY A 294 -19.86 -1.31 33.45
N THR A 295 -18.97 -0.87 32.57
CA THR A 295 -17.90 0.11 32.84
C THR A 295 -17.68 0.98 31.61
N THR A 296 -17.06 2.13 31.80
CA THR A 296 -16.57 2.99 30.71
C THR A 296 -15.04 3.00 30.64
N SER A 297 -14.36 2.21 31.47
CA SER A 297 -12.90 2.03 31.34
C SER A 297 -12.60 1.18 30.11
N ALA A 298 -11.50 1.47 29.42
CA ALA A 298 -11.03 0.63 28.32
C ALA A 298 -10.76 -0.81 28.80
N LEU A 299 -11.01 -1.77 27.91
CA LEU A 299 -10.77 -3.19 28.14
C LEU A 299 -9.72 -3.65 27.13
N GLU A 300 -8.56 -4.07 27.63
CA GLU A 300 -7.35 -4.38 26.84
C GLU A 300 -7.18 -5.88 26.59
N GLY A 301 -7.74 -6.72 27.47
CA GLY A 301 -7.62 -8.18 27.36
C GLY A 301 -8.87 -8.91 27.84
N VAL A 302 -9.13 -10.09 27.28
CA VAL A 302 -10.28 -10.94 27.63
C VAL A 302 -9.94 -12.43 27.54
N ALA A 303 -10.32 -13.19 28.58
CA ALA A 303 -10.21 -14.65 28.61
C ALA A 303 -11.43 -15.29 29.26
N PHE A 304 -11.61 -16.59 29.02
CA PHE A 304 -12.63 -17.39 29.68
C PHE A 304 -12.01 -18.65 30.30
N GLY A 305 -12.37 -18.94 31.54
CA GLY A 305 -11.87 -20.07 32.29
C GLY A 305 -12.68 -20.32 33.56
N ASN A 306 -12.76 -21.55 34.03
CA ASN A 306 -13.51 -21.89 35.25
C ASN A 306 -14.95 -21.33 35.31
N GLY A 307 -15.61 -21.21 34.16
CA GLY A 307 -16.96 -20.68 34.04
C GLY A 307 -17.07 -19.15 34.17
N LEU A 308 -15.96 -18.43 34.12
CA LEU A 308 -15.90 -16.97 34.21
C LEU A 308 -15.14 -16.38 33.02
N TYR A 309 -15.73 -15.36 32.42
CA TYR A 309 -15.01 -14.38 31.62
C TYR A 309 -14.28 -13.43 32.55
N VAL A 310 -13.02 -13.14 32.23
CA VAL A 310 -12.18 -12.14 32.89
C VAL A 310 -11.81 -11.10 31.83
N VAL A 311 -12.07 -9.82 32.12
CA VAL A 311 -11.58 -8.69 31.32
C VAL A 311 -10.64 -7.82 32.14
N VAL A 312 -9.62 -7.28 31.49
CA VAL A 312 -8.57 -6.47 32.13
C VAL A 312 -8.38 -5.14 31.41
N GLY A 313 -7.76 -4.14 32.06
CA GLY A 313 -7.50 -2.85 31.43
C GLY A 313 -6.78 -1.83 32.33
N PRO A 314 -6.86 -0.52 32.00
CA PRO A 314 -6.17 0.55 32.73
C PRO A 314 -6.57 0.65 34.21
N VAL A 315 -5.69 1.28 35.00
CA VAL A 315 -5.91 1.52 36.44
C VAL A 315 -6.11 0.22 37.24
N GLY A 316 -5.47 -0.88 36.80
CA GLY A 316 -5.58 -2.20 37.42
C GLY A 316 -6.97 -2.82 37.31
N THR A 317 -7.75 -2.45 36.29
CA THR A 317 -9.12 -2.97 36.09
C THR A 317 -9.08 -4.48 35.91
N ILE A 318 -9.81 -5.22 36.75
CA ILE A 318 -10.18 -6.62 36.53
C ILE A 318 -11.67 -6.76 36.80
N ARG A 319 -12.41 -7.33 35.84
CA ARG A 319 -13.82 -7.67 36.04
C ARG A 319 -14.09 -9.11 35.64
N THR A 320 -15.01 -9.75 36.33
CA THR A 320 -15.46 -11.11 36.02
C THR A 320 -16.94 -11.14 35.65
N SER A 321 -17.31 -11.99 34.70
CA SER A 321 -18.71 -12.28 34.38
C SER A 321 -18.91 -13.76 34.05
N PRO A 322 -19.98 -14.42 34.55
CA PRO A 322 -20.32 -15.77 34.11
C PRO A 322 -21.01 -15.81 32.73
N ASP A 323 -21.54 -14.68 32.25
CA ASP A 323 -22.49 -14.64 31.13
C ASP A 323 -22.31 -13.45 30.15
N LEU A 324 -21.25 -12.64 30.31
CA LEU A 324 -20.97 -11.40 29.57
C LEU A 324 -22.03 -10.30 29.71
N VAL A 325 -22.93 -10.43 30.69
CA VAL A 325 -24.01 -9.47 30.96
C VAL A 325 -23.88 -8.92 32.38
N ASN A 326 -23.68 -9.82 33.35
CA ASN A 326 -23.55 -9.47 34.76
C ASN A 326 -22.07 -9.42 35.16
N TRP A 327 -21.57 -8.22 35.45
CA TRP A 327 -20.16 -7.97 35.74
C TRP A 327 -19.92 -7.67 37.23
N THR A 328 -18.81 -8.18 37.75
CA THR A 328 -18.34 -7.91 39.12
C THR A 328 -16.90 -7.42 39.09
N ASP A 329 -16.63 -6.30 39.78
CA ASP A 329 -15.27 -5.76 39.93
C ASP A 329 -14.44 -6.64 40.87
N ARG A 330 -13.18 -6.89 40.49
CA ARG A 330 -12.22 -7.65 41.28
C ARG A 330 -11.03 -6.78 41.62
N ASN A 331 -10.55 -6.92 42.85
CA ASN A 331 -9.35 -6.23 43.30
C ASN A 331 -8.11 -6.92 42.70
N SER A 332 -7.39 -6.22 41.83
CA SER A 332 -6.13 -6.69 41.23
C SER A 332 -4.92 -6.52 42.16
N GLY A 333 -5.03 -5.66 43.18
CA GLY A 333 -3.92 -5.30 44.04
C GLY A 333 -2.91 -4.33 43.41
N THR A 334 -3.20 -3.78 42.23
CA THR A 334 -2.34 -2.81 41.51
C THR A 334 -3.18 -1.73 40.84
N THR A 335 -2.53 -0.66 40.39
CA THR A 335 -3.15 0.42 39.59
C THR A 335 -2.49 0.58 38.22
N VAL A 336 -1.55 -0.30 37.86
CA VAL A 336 -0.91 -0.27 36.53
C VAL A 336 -1.89 -0.73 35.46
N THR A 337 -1.63 -0.39 34.20
CA THR A 337 -2.41 -0.92 33.08
C THR A 337 -2.12 -2.40 32.91
N LEU A 338 -3.19 -3.18 32.77
CA LEU A 338 -3.14 -4.61 32.48
C LEU A 338 -3.51 -4.79 31.00
N HIS A 339 -2.67 -5.46 30.24
CA HIS A 339 -2.76 -5.50 28.76
C HIS A 339 -3.37 -6.79 28.23
N ASP A 340 -3.06 -7.93 28.84
CA ASP A 340 -3.54 -9.23 28.34
C ASP A 340 -3.82 -10.20 29.49
N VAL A 341 -4.72 -11.14 29.23
CA VAL A 341 -5.12 -12.20 30.15
C VAL A 341 -5.33 -13.51 29.41
N ILE A 342 -4.79 -14.60 29.95
CA ILE A 342 -5.02 -15.96 29.45
C ILE A 342 -5.51 -16.87 30.58
N PHE A 343 -6.20 -17.96 30.21
CA PHE A 343 -6.54 -19.03 31.12
C PHE A 343 -5.97 -20.36 30.62
N VAL A 344 -5.04 -20.93 31.38
CA VAL A 344 -4.37 -22.18 31.04
C VAL A 344 -3.90 -22.88 32.32
N ASN A 345 -3.80 -24.21 32.29
CA ASN A 345 -3.43 -25.01 33.47
C ASN A 345 -4.29 -24.71 34.71
N ASN A 346 -5.59 -24.47 34.51
CA ASN A 346 -6.54 -24.12 35.56
C ASN A 346 -6.18 -22.85 36.35
N GLN A 347 -5.52 -21.90 35.68
CA GLN A 347 -5.08 -20.65 36.27
C GLN A 347 -5.21 -19.51 35.24
N PHE A 348 -5.76 -18.39 35.69
CA PHE A 348 -5.68 -17.12 34.99
C PHE A 348 -4.32 -16.49 35.20
N MET A 349 -3.76 -15.92 34.14
CA MET A 349 -2.54 -15.12 34.17
C MET A 349 -2.79 -13.81 33.44
N VAL A 350 -2.40 -12.71 34.06
CA VAL A 350 -2.50 -11.36 33.51
C VAL A 350 -1.11 -10.75 33.40
N VAL A 351 -0.84 -10.03 32.31
CA VAL A 351 0.39 -9.25 32.12
C VAL A 351 0.08 -7.76 31.97
N GLY A 352 1.04 -6.90 32.30
CA GLY A 352 0.82 -5.45 32.23
C GLY A 352 2.08 -4.59 32.32
N ASP A 353 1.87 -3.29 32.50
CA ASP A 353 2.93 -2.30 32.69
C ASP A 353 3.78 -2.60 33.92
N GLY A 354 5.03 -2.11 33.92
CA GLY A 354 5.93 -2.27 35.05
C GLY A 354 6.40 -3.71 35.28
N GLY A 355 6.29 -4.59 34.27
CA GLY A 355 6.64 -6.01 34.39
C GLY A 355 5.63 -6.81 35.22
N THR A 356 4.41 -6.29 35.36
CA THR A 356 3.37 -6.89 36.19
C THR A 356 2.95 -8.25 35.64
N VAL A 357 2.96 -9.27 36.50
CA VAL A 357 2.29 -10.56 36.28
C VAL A 357 1.39 -10.84 37.48
N LEU A 358 0.11 -11.10 37.24
CA LEU A 358 -0.84 -11.54 38.25
C LEU A 358 -1.35 -12.94 37.91
N THR A 359 -1.48 -13.80 38.91
CA THR A 359 -2.06 -15.15 38.75
C THR A 359 -3.26 -15.34 39.65
N SER A 360 -4.27 -16.06 39.16
CA SER A 360 -5.45 -16.41 39.94
C SER A 360 -6.03 -17.77 39.53
N PRO A 361 -6.25 -18.72 40.46
CA PRO A 361 -6.92 -19.98 40.13
C PRO A 361 -8.44 -19.82 39.90
N ASP A 362 -9.05 -18.76 40.44
CA ASP A 362 -10.50 -18.57 40.47
C ASP A 362 -10.98 -17.30 39.73
N GLY A 363 -10.06 -16.45 39.24
CA GLY A 363 -10.36 -15.17 38.62
C GLY A 363 -10.84 -14.09 39.60
N ILE A 364 -10.87 -14.39 40.90
CA ILE A 364 -11.41 -13.53 41.96
C ILE A 364 -10.27 -13.01 42.84
N ASN A 365 -9.42 -13.91 43.31
CA ASN A 365 -8.30 -13.60 44.19
C ASN A 365 -6.99 -13.61 43.39
N TRP A 366 -6.32 -12.46 43.34
CA TRP A 366 -5.13 -12.26 42.50
C TRP A 366 -3.87 -12.18 43.34
N THR A 367 -2.82 -12.87 42.88
CA THR A 367 -1.50 -12.85 43.50
C THR A 367 -0.49 -12.27 42.51
N ALA A 368 0.24 -11.23 42.92
CA ALA A 368 1.32 -10.66 42.11
C ALA A 368 2.55 -11.57 42.13
N GLN A 369 3.16 -11.75 40.95
CA GLN A 369 4.37 -12.55 40.76
C GLN A 369 5.56 -11.63 40.45
N ASN A 370 6.74 -12.01 40.94
CA ASN A 370 7.97 -11.27 40.65
C ASN A 370 8.58 -11.75 39.33
N THR A 371 8.59 -10.89 38.32
CA THR A 371 9.15 -11.18 37.01
C THR A 371 10.64 -10.83 36.88
N GLY A 372 11.18 -10.05 37.84
CA GLY A 372 12.55 -9.55 37.79
C GLY A 372 12.78 -8.42 36.77
N THR A 373 11.72 -7.85 36.20
CA THR A 373 11.78 -6.71 35.27
C THR A 373 10.73 -5.67 35.61
N GLU A 374 11.00 -4.41 35.29
CA GLU A 374 10.04 -3.29 35.40
C GLU A 374 9.51 -2.87 34.01
N ARG A 375 9.78 -3.69 32.99
CA ARG A 375 9.43 -3.41 31.59
C ARG A 375 8.00 -3.84 31.27
N PRO A 376 7.24 -3.05 30.50
CA PRO A 376 5.86 -3.41 30.17
C PRO A 376 5.79 -4.71 29.38
N LEU A 377 4.78 -5.52 29.69
CA LEU A 377 4.45 -6.76 29.01
C LEU A 377 3.07 -6.58 28.35
N PHE A 378 2.97 -6.85 27.05
CA PHE A 378 1.78 -6.60 26.25
C PHE A 378 0.95 -7.85 25.98
N ALA A 379 1.59 -9.01 25.80
CA ALA A 379 0.89 -10.26 25.52
C ALA A 379 1.56 -11.47 26.19
N VAL A 380 0.78 -12.51 26.44
CA VAL A 380 1.27 -13.78 26.99
C VAL A 380 0.61 -14.98 26.30
N THR A 381 1.40 -16.02 26.05
CA THR A 381 0.90 -17.30 25.54
C THR A 381 1.46 -18.48 26.32
N PHE A 382 0.81 -19.63 26.24
CA PHE A 382 1.31 -20.88 26.80
C PHE A 382 1.29 -21.98 25.75
N ALA A 383 2.46 -22.54 25.46
CA ALA A 383 2.62 -23.71 24.62
C ALA A 383 3.88 -24.46 25.03
N SER A 384 4.04 -25.70 24.58
CA SER A 384 5.24 -26.51 24.87
C SER A 384 5.65 -26.54 26.36
N ASN A 385 4.64 -26.55 27.26
CA ASN A 385 4.80 -26.50 28.72
C ASN A 385 5.53 -25.25 29.26
N GLN A 386 5.40 -24.12 28.58
CA GLN A 386 6.04 -22.88 28.96
C GLN A 386 5.16 -21.67 28.61
N TYR A 387 5.08 -20.75 29.57
CA TYR A 387 4.57 -19.40 29.39
C TYR A 387 5.63 -18.55 28.69
N ILE A 388 5.20 -17.77 27.69
CA ILE A 388 6.02 -16.74 27.03
C ILE A 388 5.26 -15.43 27.14
N ALA A 389 5.87 -14.43 27.77
CA ALA A 389 5.35 -13.06 27.83
C ALA A 389 6.25 -12.13 27.03
N VAL A 390 5.67 -11.26 26.22
CA VAL A 390 6.39 -10.33 25.33
C VAL A 390 6.02 -8.88 25.64
N GLY A 391 6.91 -7.94 25.33
CA GLY A 391 6.64 -6.52 25.50
C GLY A 391 7.78 -5.62 25.03
N ALA A 392 7.79 -4.37 25.51
CA ALA A 392 8.85 -3.40 25.21
C ALA A 392 9.95 -3.41 26.27
N GLY A 393 11.19 -3.18 25.88
CA GLY A 393 12.35 -3.04 26.76
C GLY A 393 12.87 -1.60 26.84
N GLY A 394 14.01 -1.41 27.50
CA GLY A 394 14.67 -0.11 27.62
C GLY A 394 15.73 0.11 26.56
N LEU A 395 15.98 1.39 26.24
CA LEU A 395 16.96 1.79 25.21
C LEU A 395 16.68 1.19 23.82
N GLY A 396 15.43 0.77 23.58
CA GLY A 396 15.00 0.17 22.33
C GLY A 396 14.92 -1.36 22.33
N ALA A 397 15.40 -2.10 23.34
CA ALA A 397 15.34 -3.58 23.34
C ALA A 397 13.90 -4.13 23.38
N VAL A 398 13.63 -5.33 22.83
CA VAL A 398 12.38 -6.07 23.14
C VAL A 398 12.48 -6.75 24.51
N THR A 399 11.35 -7.01 25.18
CA THR A 399 11.29 -7.86 26.37
C THR A 399 10.63 -9.18 26.01
N ILE A 400 11.29 -10.30 26.30
CA ILE A 400 10.69 -11.65 26.23
C ILE A 400 11.02 -12.37 27.54
N LEU A 401 9.99 -12.78 28.28
CA LEU A 401 10.11 -13.57 29.48
C LEU A 401 9.53 -14.96 29.26
N ARG A 402 10.08 -15.94 29.99
CA ARG A 402 9.64 -17.32 29.96
C ARG A 402 9.53 -17.93 31.34
N SER A 403 8.54 -18.79 31.54
CA SER A 403 8.29 -19.49 32.80
C SER A 403 7.65 -20.86 32.57
N SER A 404 8.03 -21.87 33.35
CA SER A 404 7.37 -23.19 33.31
C SER A 404 6.18 -23.30 34.27
N ASP A 405 6.09 -22.41 35.25
CA ASP A 405 5.15 -22.48 36.37
C ASP A 405 4.32 -21.20 36.57
N GLY A 406 4.60 -20.15 35.80
CA GLY A 406 3.94 -18.84 35.90
C GLY A 406 4.39 -17.99 37.08
N ILE A 407 5.33 -18.50 37.89
CA ILE A 407 5.81 -17.88 39.13
C ILE A 407 7.26 -17.43 38.97
N ALA A 408 8.13 -18.33 38.52
CA ALA A 408 9.55 -18.06 38.30
C ALA A 408 9.79 -17.70 36.82
N TRP A 409 10.22 -16.46 36.57
CA TRP A 409 10.42 -15.93 35.23
C TRP A 409 11.90 -15.74 34.90
N ASN A 410 12.26 -16.03 33.65
CA ASN A 410 13.60 -15.83 33.12
C ASN A 410 13.51 -15.03 31.82
N THR A 411 14.44 -14.10 31.59
CA THR A 411 14.51 -13.34 30.33
C THR A 411 15.13 -14.19 29.22
N ALA A 412 14.52 -14.18 28.03
CA ALA A 412 15.08 -14.81 26.83
C ALA A 412 16.08 -13.88 26.13
N THR A 413 16.95 -14.44 25.29
CA THR A 413 17.93 -13.64 24.54
C THR A 413 17.37 -13.31 23.16
N THR A 414 17.44 -12.03 22.76
CA THR A 414 16.93 -11.57 21.46
C THR A 414 18.05 -10.89 20.65
N PRO A 415 18.01 -11.00 19.32
CA PRO A 415 19.00 -10.37 18.45
C PRO A 415 18.69 -8.90 18.14
N LEU A 416 17.57 -8.34 18.61
CA LEU A 416 17.00 -7.09 18.10
C LEU A 416 16.33 -6.23 19.16
N ASP A 417 16.24 -4.96 18.79
CA ASP A 417 15.59 -3.87 19.49
C ASP A 417 14.23 -3.56 18.83
N GLY A 418 13.16 -3.43 19.62
CA GLY A 418 11.81 -3.09 19.19
C GLY A 418 10.77 -3.19 20.32
N ILE A 419 9.51 -3.21 19.92
CA ILE A 419 8.35 -3.52 20.76
C ILE A 419 7.68 -4.77 20.17
N LEU A 420 7.29 -5.71 21.02
CA LEU A 420 6.47 -6.86 20.63
C LEU A 420 5.09 -6.69 21.23
N TYR A 421 4.06 -6.69 20.39
CA TYR A 421 2.67 -6.46 20.81
C TYR A 421 1.93 -7.76 21.10
N ASP A 422 2.20 -8.82 20.33
CA ASP A 422 1.48 -10.08 20.44
C ASP A 422 2.38 -11.30 20.21
N VAL A 423 1.98 -12.44 20.76
CA VAL A 423 2.68 -13.72 20.67
C VAL A 423 1.72 -14.90 20.59
N THR A 424 1.96 -15.79 19.64
CA THR A 424 1.20 -17.04 19.47
C THR A 424 2.13 -18.24 19.33
N PHE A 425 1.54 -19.45 19.31
CA PHE A 425 2.25 -20.68 18.99
C PHE A 425 1.61 -21.35 17.78
N PHE A 426 2.39 -21.53 16.72
CA PHE A 426 1.94 -22.10 15.46
C PHE A 426 3.05 -22.93 14.82
N ASN A 427 2.69 -24.10 14.28
CA ASN A 427 3.61 -25.01 13.59
C ASN A 427 4.92 -25.28 14.36
N ASN A 428 4.81 -25.58 15.66
CA ASN A 428 5.93 -25.83 16.58
C ASN A 428 6.88 -24.63 16.78
N LEU A 429 6.41 -23.41 16.53
CA LEU A 429 7.16 -22.17 16.75
C LEU A 429 6.32 -21.22 17.61
N TYR A 430 6.95 -20.63 18.61
CA TYR A 430 6.49 -19.35 19.12
C TYR A 430 6.73 -18.29 18.05
N ILE A 431 5.73 -17.45 17.82
CA ILE A 431 5.77 -16.36 16.85
C ILE A 431 5.37 -15.09 17.60
N ALA A 432 6.25 -14.11 17.64
CA ALA A 432 5.98 -12.80 18.24
C ALA A 432 6.07 -11.72 17.16
N VAL A 433 5.14 -10.78 17.18
CA VAL A 433 5.03 -9.70 16.18
C VAL A 433 5.08 -8.32 16.83
N GLY A 434 5.55 -7.34 16.07
CA GLY A 434 5.64 -5.98 16.57
C GLY A 434 6.27 -4.97 15.61
N GLU A 435 6.95 -3.98 16.20
CA GLU A 435 7.71 -2.93 15.50
C GLU A 435 9.19 -2.92 15.93
N PRO A 436 10.15 -2.76 15.00
CA PRO A 436 11.56 -2.61 15.36
C PRO A 436 11.88 -1.15 15.73
N SER A 437 12.91 -0.94 16.54
CA SER A 437 13.33 0.41 16.93
C SER A 437 13.85 1.25 15.75
N THR A 438 14.37 0.60 14.70
CA THR A 438 14.86 1.25 13.48
C THR A 438 14.71 0.36 12.23
N PRO A 439 14.06 0.85 11.15
CA PRO A 439 13.18 2.02 11.10
C PRO A 439 11.88 1.75 11.89
N ALA A 440 11.31 2.78 12.53
CA ALA A 440 10.13 2.67 13.39
C ALA A 440 8.85 2.22 12.65
N ASP A 441 8.85 2.29 11.32
CA ASP A 441 7.75 1.88 10.45
C ASP A 441 8.15 0.62 9.67
N ALA A 442 8.41 -0.50 10.37
CA ALA A 442 8.68 -1.77 9.71
C ALA A 442 8.04 -2.92 10.47
N SER A 443 7.85 -4.06 9.81
CA SER A 443 7.44 -5.28 10.53
C SER A 443 8.60 -5.87 11.33
N LEU A 444 8.29 -6.25 12.57
CA LEU A 444 9.11 -7.14 13.37
C LEU A 444 8.38 -8.47 13.55
N ILE A 445 9.02 -9.55 13.10
CA ILE A 445 8.57 -10.92 13.36
C ILE A 445 9.74 -11.69 13.96
N LEU A 446 9.53 -12.26 15.14
CA LEU A 446 10.48 -13.14 15.81
C LEU A 446 9.86 -14.53 15.93
N THR A 447 10.67 -15.57 15.72
CA THR A 447 10.26 -16.96 15.89
C THR A 447 11.21 -17.72 16.78
N SER A 448 10.70 -18.67 17.56
CA SER A 448 11.51 -19.54 18.40
C SER A 448 10.87 -20.92 18.57
N PRO A 449 11.60 -22.02 18.41
CA PRO A 449 11.08 -23.35 18.71
C PRO A 449 11.07 -23.66 20.22
N ASP A 450 11.87 -22.95 21.02
CA ASP A 450 12.15 -23.28 22.43
C ASP A 450 11.86 -22.15 23.42
N GLY A 451 11.48 -20.96 22.93
CA GLY A 451 11.25 -19.76 23.74
C GLY A 451 12.52 -19.15 24.33
N ILE A 452 13.70 -19.69 24.03
CA ILE A 452 15.00 -19.26 24.56
C ILE A 452 15.73 -18.40 23.54
N THR A 453 15.84 -18.94 22.31
CA THR A 453 16.59 -18.32 21.22
C THR A 453 15.62 -17.88 20.14
N TRP A 454 15.62 -16.59 19.85
CA TRP A 454 14.69 -15.99 18.89
C TRP A 454 15.39 -15.60 17.61
N THR A 455 14.74 -15.91 16.48
CA THR A 455 15.23 -15.62 15.13
C THR A 455 14.29 -14.65 14.44
N ARG A 456 14.85 -13.56 13.88
CA ARG A 456 14.10 -12.60 13.06
C ARG A 456 13.65 -13.25 11.74
N ARG A 457 12.41 -12.99 11.34
CA ARG A 457 11.87 -13.34 10.02
C ARG A 457 11.55 -12.08 9.22
N GLU A 458 11.58 -12.21 7.89
CA GLU A 458 11.12 -11.14 7.00
C GLU A 458 9.59 -11.21 6.88
N GLY A 459 8.92 -10.12 7.26
CA GLY A 459 7.45 -10.00 7.13
C GLY A 459 6.99 -9.51 5.75
N ASN A 460 7.94 -9.14 4.87
CA ASN A 460 7.67 -8.57 3.54
C ASN A 460 6.73 -7.35 3.55
N THR A 461 6.67 -6.63 4.67
CA THR A 461 5.88 -5.41 4.85
C THR A 461 6.66 -4.38 5.66
N ASP A 462 6.44 -3.11 5.37
CA ASP A 462 6.96 -1.94 6.09
C ASP A 462 5.96 -1.43 7.14
N ARG A 463 5.04 -2.29 7.59
CA ARG A 463 4.00 -1.93 8.55
C ARG A 463 4.21 -2.63 9.89
N THR A 464 3.94 -1.90 10.96
CA THR A 464 3.85 -2.44 12.32
C THR A 464 2.75 -3.49 12.39
N LEU A 465 3.08 -4.64 12.99
CA LEU A 465 2.16 -5.73 13.26
C LEU A 465 1.75 -5.69 14.73
N LEU A 466 0.47 -5.92 15.01
CA LEU A 466 -0.14 -5.72 16.31
C LEU A 466 -0.71 -7.00 16.89
N SER A 467 -1.23 -7.89 16.05
CA SER A 467 -1.76 -9.19 16.49
C SER A 467 -1.31 -10.32 15.59
N VAL A 468 -1.22 -11.52 16.15
CA VAL A 468 -0.86 -12.75 15.45
C VAL A 468 -1.70 -13.93 15.95
N THR A 469 -2.38 -14.62 15.04
CA THR A 469 -3.22 -15.77 15.36
C THR A 469 -2.90 -16.94 14.42
N GLY A 470 -2.64 -18.11 14.99
CA GLY A 470 -2.45 -19.35 14.25
C GLY A 470 -3.64 -20.31 14.38
N SER A 471 -4.01 -20.98 13.30
CA SER A 471 -4.93 -22.12 13.35
C SER A 471 -4.72 -23.08 12.18
N GLY A 472 -4.95 -24.37 12.41
CA GLY A 472 -4.79 -25.40 11.38
C GLY A 472 -3.46 -25.27 10.62
N ASP A 473 -3.56 -24.93 9.34
CA ASP A 473 -2.45 -24.78 8.41
C ASP A 473 -2.07 -23.32 8.11
N THR A 474 -2.75 -22.32 8.69
CA THR A 474 -2.52 -20.90 8.41
C THR A 474 -2.31 -20.09 9.70
N CYS A 475 -1.34 -19.18 9.66
CA CYS A 475 -1.17 -18.15 10.67
C CYS A 475 -1.25 -16.78 10.02
N ILE A 476 -2.00 -15.88 10.65
CA ILE A 476 -2.20 -14.50 10.22
C ILE A 476 -1.49 -13.56 11.18
N ALA A 477 -0.97 -12.44 10.67
CA ALA A 477 -0.60 -11.30 11.48
C ALA A 477 -1.22 -10.03 10.88
N THR A 478 -1.78 -9.20 11.74
CA THR A 478 -2.51 -7.99 11.38
C THR A 478 -1.85 -6.75 11.99
N GLY A 479 -2.12 -5.56 11.47
CA GLY A 479 -1.50 -4.36 12.02
C GLY A 479 -1.98 -3.04 11.44
N PHE A 480 -1.08 -2.06 11.43
CA PHE A 480 -1.39 -0.72 10.92
C PHE A 480 -1.79 -0.73 9.44
N ASN A 481 -2.68 0.18 9.07
CA ASN A 481 -3.18 0.36 7.70
C ASN A 481 -3.85 -0.89 7.10
N GLY A 482 -4.54 -1.67 7.93
CA GLY A 482 -5.27 -2.85 7.50
C GLY A 482 -4.37 -3.97 6.98
N ILE A 483 -3.05 -3.93 7.24
CA ILE A 483 -2.13 -4.97 6.77
C ILE A 483 -2.57 -6.32 7.32
N VAL A 484 -2.63 -7.31 6.43
CA VAL A 484 -2.76 -8.72 6.77
C VAL A 484 -1.63 -9.44 6.06
N ILE A 485 -0.83 -10.20 6.80
CA ILE A 485 0.17 -11.12 6.25
C ILE A 485 -0.15 -12.53 6.73
N THR A 486 0.14 -13.52 5.90
CA THR A 486 -0.14 -14.93 6.22
C THR A 486 1.12 -15.78 6.08
N THR A 487 1.19 -16.88 6.83
CA THR A 487 2.18 -17.93 6.65
C THR A 487 1.56 -19.31 6.86
N GLY A 488 2.02 -20.30 6.10
CA GLY A 488 1.64 -21.70 6.32
C GLY A 488 2.62 -22.47 7.21
N ASN A 489 3.79 -21.89 7.51
CA ASN A 489 4.85 -22.59 8.23
C ASN A 489 5.46 -21.80 9.40
N GLY A 490 5.02 -20.56 9.63
CA GLY A 490 5.54 -19.67 10.67
C GLY A 490 6.80 -18.90 10.27
N ILE A 491 7.36 -19.15 9.08
CA ILE A 491 8.67 -18.65 8.65
C ILE A 491 8.53 -17.74 7.43
N ASP A 492 7.81 -18.19 6.41
CA ASP A 492 7.65 -17.50 5.13
C ASP A 492 6.34 -16.73 5.14
N TRP A 493 6.45 -15.40 5.23
CA TRP A 493 5.30 -14.51 5.35
C TRP A 493 4.97 -13.83 4.02
N VAL A 494 3.69 -13.85 3.67
CA VAL A 494 3.16 -13.30 2.43
C VAL A 494 2.15 -12.20 2.77
N PRO A 495 2.41 -10.94 2.39
CA PRO A 495 1.43 -9.86 2.49
C PRO A 495 0.22 -10.13 1.62
N ARG A 496 -0.97 -9.92 2.17
CA ARG A 496 -2.26 -10.10 1.49
C ARG A 496 -2.94 -8.78 1.13
N THR A 497 -2.42 -7.64 1.60
CA THR A 497 -2.88 -6.32 1.17
C THR A 497 -1.86 -5.66 0.24
N ALA A 498 -2.34 -5.08 -0.85
CA ALA A 498 -1.51 -4.39 -1.81
C ALA A 498 -1.33 -2.91 -1.43
N SER A 499 -0.25 -2.61 -0.70
CA SER A 499 0.19 -1.27 -0.37
C SER A 499 0.90 -0.61 -1.55
N ALA A 500 0.15 0.03 -2.45
CA ALA A 500 0.70 0.89 -3.49
C ALA A 500 -0.34 1.89 -4.00
N GLY A 501 -0.02 3.19 -3.95
CA GLY A 501 -0.92 4.25 -4.43
C GLY A 501 -1.25 4.08 -5.91
N VAL A 502 -2.53 4.00 -6.28
CA VAL A 502 -2.94 3.63 -7.65
C VAL A 502 -3.01 4.86 -8.56
N ALA A 503 -2.17 4.90 -9.61
CA ALA A 503 -2.15 5.97 -10.62
C ALA A 503 -3.06 5.69 -11.82
N GLY A 504 -3.24 4.41 -12.17
CA GLY A 504 -4.10 4.00 -13.29
C GLY A 504 -4.74 2.64 -13.06
N ILE A 505 -5.91 2.42 -13.67
CA ILE A 505 -6.69 1.18 -13.60
C ILE A 505 -7.11 0.81 -15.03
N ALA A 506 -6.92 -0.45 -15.41
CA ALA A 506 -7.42 -1.03 -16.66
C ALA A 506 -8.10 -2.36 -16.37
N ILE A 507 -9.17 -2.66 -17.09
CA ILE A 507 -10.02 -3.82 -16.84
C ILE A 507 -10.19 -4.56 -18.16
N SER A 508 -9.92 -5.87 -18.12
CA SER A 508 -10.29 -6.83 -19.17
C SER A 508 -11.44 -7.71 -18.67
N ASP A 509 -11.86 -8.66 -19.50
CA ASP A 509 -12.90 -9.63 -19.10
C ASP A 509 -12.41 -10.54 -17.95
N ASP A 510 -11.10 -10.85 -17.89
CA ASP A 510 -10.55 -11.83 -16.95
C ASP A 510 -9.76 -11.22 -15.79
N ILE A 511 -9.20 -10.02 -15.97
CA ILE A 511 -8.28 -9.42 -15.00
C ILE A 511 -8.35 -7.89 -14.97
N ILE A 512 -8.24 -7.34 -13.77
CA ILE A 512 -8.07 -5.93 -13.45
C ILE A 512 -6.58 -5.69 -13.21
N VAL A 513 -6.05 -4.63 -13.80
CA VAL A 513 -4.66 -4.19 -13.67
C VAL A 513 -4.64 -2.81 -13.05
N THR A 514 -3.82 -2.62 -12.02
CA THR A 514 -3.49 -1.29 -11.50
C THR A 514 -1.99 -1.03 -11.60
N VAL A 515 -1.64 0.24 -11.77
CA VAL A 515 -0.25 0.70 -11.87
C VAL A 515 -0.03 1.87 -10.93
N ASN A 516 1.22 2.07 -10.47
CA ASN A 516 1.59 3.17 -9.59
C ASN A 516 2.84 3.93 -10.07
N THR A 517 3.11 5.05 -9.39
CA THR A 517 4.27 5.91 -9.68
C THR A 517 5.58 5.45 -9.04
N THR A 518 5.58 4.37 -8.24
CA THR A 518 6.73 3.94 -7.42
C THR A 518 7.32 2.56 -7.76
N ASP A 519 6.71 1.77 -8.65
CA ASP A 519 7.19 0.54 -9.35
C ASP A 519 6.23 -0.67 -9.38
N SER A 520 5.04 -0.59 -8.79
CA SER A 520 4.15 -1.75 -8.67
C SER A 520 3.12 -1.78 -9.79
N ILE A 521 3.04 -2.91 -10.46
CA ILE A 521 1.85 -3.35 -11.18
C ILE A 521 1.15 -4.34 -10.27
N LEU A 522 -0.16 -4.17 -10.05
CA LEU A 522 -0.96 -5.14 -9.32
C LEU A 522 -2.03 -5.68 -10.26
N THR A 523 -2.39 -6.94 -10.08
CA THR A 523 -3.48 -7.56 -10.83
C THR A 523 -4.46 -8.27 -9.92
N SER A 524 -5.73 -8.27 -10.29
CA SER A 524 -6.78 -8.96 -9.56
C SER A 524 -7.81 -9.54 -10.53
N ALA A 525 -8.29 -10.76 -10.29
CA ALA A 525 -9.37 -11.35 -11.08
C ALA A 525 -10.76 -10.95 -10.53
N ASP A 526 -10.84 -10.60 -9.25
CA ASP A 526 -12.08 -10.37 -8.50
C ASP A 526 -12.22 -8.93 -7.97
N GLY A 527 -11.19 -8.11 -8.11
CA GLY A 527 -11.08 -6.76 -7.56
C GLY A 527 -10.76 -6.71 -6.06
N ILE A 528 -10.54 -7.87 -5.43
CA ILE A 528 -10.39 -8.07 -3.99
C ILE A 528 -8.98 -8.60 -3.69
N THR A 529 -8.57 -9.66 -4.37
CA THR A 529 -7.24 -10.26 -4.24
C THR A 529 -6.27 -9.68 -5.25
N TRP A 530 -5.21 -9.04 -4.75
CA TRP A 530 -4.24 -8.34 -5.59
C TRP A 530 -2.88 -9.03 -5.56
N VAL A 531 -2.33 -9.30 -6.74
CA VAL A 531 -1.01 -9.90 -6.93
C VAL A 531 -0.07 -8.87 -7.54
N ARG A 532 1.04 -8.56 -6.85
CA ARG A 532 2.11 -7.71 -7.40
C ARG A 532 2.84 -8.44 -8.54
N ARG A 533 2.99 -7.76 -9.67
CA ARG A 533 3.72 -8.24 -10.85
C ARG A 533 5.05 -7.52 -10.97
N VAL A 534 6.09 -8.29 -11.24
CA VAL A 534 7.45 -7.80 -11.46
C VAL A 534 7.70 -7.75 -12.97
N VAL A 535 8.27 -6.64 -13.44
CA VAL A 535 8.75 -6.52 -14.81
C VAL A 535 10.20 -7.01 -14.84
N GLU A 536 10.46 -8.09 -15.56
CA GLU A 536 11.82 -8.62 -15.67
C GLU A 536 12.73 -7.72 -16.51
N ASN A 537 14.03 -7.69 -16.18
CA ASN A 537 15.08 -7.00 -16.95
C ASN A 537 15.01 -5.46 -17.00
N VAL A 538 14.47 -4.80 -15.97
CA VAL A 538 14.47 -3.32 -15.89
C VAL A 538 15.53 -2.81 -14.90
N PRO A 539 16.51 -1.99 -15.32
CA PRO A 539 17.60 -1.53 -14.46
C PRO A 539 17.24 -0.37 -13.51
N PHE A 540 15.98 0.08 -13.46
CA PHE A 540 15.51 1.17 -12.59
C PHE A 540 14.00 1.12 -12.34
N VAL A 541 13.55 1.84 -11.30
CA VAL A 541 12.15 2.07 -10.92
C VAL A 541 11.36 2.67 -12.09
N ILE A 542 10.31 1.99 -12.53
CA ILE A 542 9.36 2.51 -13.55
C ILE A 542 8.19 3.15 -12.82
N GLY A 543 8.18 4.48 -12.70
CA GLY A 543 6.96 5.18 -12.30
C GLY A 543 5.96 5.14 -13.46
N LEU A 544 4.83 4.45 -13.28
CA LEU A 544 3.73 4.36 -14.23
C LEU A 544 2.61 5.33 -13.83
N ASN A 545 2.10 6.08 -14.80
CA ASN A 545 1.11 7.12 -14.57
C ASN A 545 -0.29 6.72 -15.08
N ALA A 546 -0.38 5.82 -16.06
CA ALA A 546 -1.65 5.34 -16.59
C ALA A 546 -1.51 3.95 -17.23
N VAL A 547 -2.63 3.23 -17.28
CA VAL A 547 -2.77 1.95 -17.98
C VAL A 547 -4.12 1.90 -18.69
N THR A 548 -4.17 1.25 -19.85
CA THR A 548 -5.41 1.00 -20.60
C THR A 548 -5.44 -0.45 -21.11
N PHE A 549 -6.63 -0.95 -21.40
CA PHE A 549 -6.84 -2.25 -22.04
C PHE A 549 -7.67 -2.06 -23.31
N GLY A 550 -7.25 -2.71 -24.38
CA GLY A 550 -7.93 -2.69 -25.67
C GLY A 550 -7.21 -3.61 -26.65
N ASN A 551 -7.85 -4.03 -27.74
CA ASN A 551 -7.25 -4.94 -28.72
C ASN A 551 -6.53 -6.17 -28.08
N ASN A 552 -7.13 -6.74 -27.02
CA ASN A 552 -6.58 -7.83 -26.21
C ASN A 552 -5.19 -7.56 -25.61
N ARG A 553 -4.88 -6.31 -25.27
CA ARG A 553 -3.59 -5.92 -24.72
C ARG A 553 -3.69 -4.76 -23.75
N PHE A 554 -3.00 -4.93 -22.63
CA PHE A 554 -2.70 -3.88 -21.69
C PHE A 554 -1.51 -3.05 -22.18
N VAL A 555 -1.66 -1.73 -22.08
CA VAL A 555 -0.59 -0.76 -22.34
C VAL A 555 -0.49 0.14 -21.12
N ALA A 556 0.67 0.18 -20.47
CA ALA A 556 0.95 1.13 -19.39
C ALA A 556 2.05 2.10 -19.80
N VAL A 557 1.90 3.36 -19.39
CA VAL A 557 2.82 4.45 -19.71
C VAL A 557 3.24 5.21 -18.46
N GLY A 558 4.37 5.89 -18.51
CA GLY A 558 4.83 6.64 -17.34
C GLY A 558 6.02 7.55 -17.54
N ASN A 559 6.81 7.68 -16.48
CA ASN A 559 7.95 8.58 -16.40
C ASN A 559 9.01 8.26 -17.45
N PHE A 560 9.71 9.31 -17.90
CA PHE A 560 10.76 9.20 -18.91
C PHE A 560 10.33 8.57 -20.24
N GLY A 561 9.05 8.72 -20.59
CA GLY A 561 8.47 8.14 -21.81
C GLY A 561 8.33 6.63 -21.76
N THR A 562 8.32 6.01 -20.57
CA THR A 562 8.25 4.55 -20.44
C THR A 562 6.95 4.01 -21.03
N ILE A 563 7.05 2.92 -21.78
CA ILE A 563 5.92 2.16 -22.32
C ILE A 563 6.17 0.68 -22.03
N ILE A 564 5.19 0.01 -21.45
CA ILE A 564 5.19 -1.44 -21.23
C ILE A 564 3.87 -2.04 -21.69
N THR A 565 3.89 -3.29 -22.14
CA THR A 565 2.68 -3.99 -22.61
C THR A 565 2.58 -5.38 -22.03
N SER A 566 1.36 -5.88 -21.91
CA SER A 566 1.05 -7.26 -21.51
C SER A 566 -0.21 -7.74 -22.22
N ASP A 567 -0.22 -9.00 -22.68
CA ASP A 567 -1.42 -9.61 -23.29
C ASP A 567 -2.30 -10.30 -22.25
N ASP A 568 -1.74 -10.65 -21.09
CA ASP A 568 -2.37 -11.42 -20.00
C ASP A 568 -2.55 -10.62 -18.69
N GLY A 569 -2.07 -9.38 -18.65
CA GLY A 569 -1.99 -8.54 -17.45
C GLY A 569 -0.90 -8.96 -16.45
N VAL A 570 -0.27 -10.12 -16.65
CA VAL A 570 0.67 -10.75 -15.70
C VAL A 570 2.11 -10.59 -16.14
N SER A 571 2.37 -10.85 -17.42
CA SER A 571 3.70 -10.86 -18.05
C SER A 571 3.91 -9.57 -18.83
N TRP A 572 4.85 -8.74 -18.39
CA TRP A 572 5.04 -7.39 -18.94
C TRP A 572 6.34 -7.26 -19.74
N THR A 573 6.24 -6.63 -20.91
CA THR A 573 7.37 -6.39 -21.81
C THR A 573 7.58 -4.89 -22.01
N VAL A 574 8.82 -4.42 -21.81
CA VAL A 574 9.20 -3.03 -22.10
C VAL A 574 9.22 -2.78 -23.62
N ARG A 575 8.64 -1.66 -24.06
CA ARG A 575 8.60 -1.23 -25.46
C ARG A 575 9.46 -0.01 -25.71
N THR A 576 9.90 0.14 -26.96
CA THR A 576 10.63 1.33 -27.40
C THR A 576 9.67 2.50 -27.52
N SER A 577 9.99 3.60 -26.85
CA SER A 577 9.27 4.86 -26.97
C SER A 577 9.98 5.82 -27.93
N PRO A 578 9.26 6.55 -28.78
CA PRO A 578 9.84 7.59 -29.62
C PRO A 578 10.19 8.86 -28.81
N VAL A 579 9.76 8.94 -27.55
CA VAL A 579 9.93 10.10 -26.68
C VAL A 579 10.58 9.71 -25.36
N THR A 580 11.23 10.68 -24.72
CA THR A 580 11.81 10.54 -23.37
C THR A 580 11.08 11.39 -22.32
N ILE A 581 10.03 12.09 -22.72
CA ILE A 581 9.21 12.95 -21.85
C ILE A 581 8.16 12.09 -21.15
N SER A 582 7.86 12.38 -19.88
CA SER A 582 6.86 11.64 -19.10
C SER A 582 5.50 11.66 -19.78
N LEU A 583 4.88 10.48 -19.85
CA LEU A 583 3.52 10.27 -20.32
C LEU A 583 2.59 10.23 -19.10
N ASN A 584 1.49 10.97 -19.14
CA ASN A 584 0.55 11.15 -18.03
C ASN A 584 -0.72 10.32 -18.21
N GLY A 585 -1.14 10.09 -19.45
CA GLY A 585 -2.37 9.38 -19.79
C GLY A 585 -2.18 8.44 -20.98
N VAL A 586 -2.90 7.33 -21.00
CA VAL A 586 -3.02 6.43 -22.15
C VAL A 586 -4.44 5.88 -22.22
N VAL A 587 -4.99 5.82 -23.44
CA VAL A 587 -6.32 5.30 -23.72
C VAL A 587 -6.31 4.46 -25.00
N PHE A 588 -7.21 3.49 -25.10
CA PHE A 588 -7.53 2.81 -26.35
C PHE A 588 -8.92 3.22 -26.81
N LEU A 589 -8.99 3.98 -27.91
CA LEU A 589 -10.23 4.56 -28.42
C LEU A 589 -10.31 4.37 -29.93
N ASN A 590 -11.46 3.93 -30.42
CA ASN A 590 -11.73 3.76 -31.86
C ASN A 590 -10.61 2.99 -32.61
N GLY A 591 -10.12 1.91 -31.99
CA GLY A 591 -9.10 1.03 -32.58
C GLY A 591 -7.65 1.53 -32.47
N LEU A 592 -7.39 2.60 -31.72
CA LEU A 592 -6.08 3.23 -31.63
C LEU A 592 -5.67 3.47 -30.17
N TYR A 593 -4.43 3.14 -29.83
CA TYR A 593 -3.81 3.60 -28.58
C TYR A 593 -3.31 5.03 -28.75
N ILE A 594 -3.63 5.88 -27.79
CA ILE A 594 -3.20 7.28 -27.73
C ILE A 594 -2.61 7.51 -26.34
N ALA A 595 -1.34 7.93 -26.28
CA ALA A 595 -0.71 8.35 -25.03
C ALA A 595 -0.32 9.82 -25.10
N VAL A 596 -0.56 10.53 -23.99
CA VAL A 596 -0.34 11.98 -23.86
C VAL A 596 0.53 12.26 -22.64
N GLY A 597 1.28 13.35 -22.67
CA GLY A 597 2.28 13.64 -21.63
C GLY A 597 2.64 15.10 -21.47
N ASN A 598 3.76 15.32 -20.78
CA ASN A 598 4.29 16.66 -20.55
C ASN A 598 4.75 17.31 -21.87
N GLU A 599 4.87 18.63 -21.84
CA GLU A 599 5.38 19.44 -22.97
C GLU A 599 4.66 19.17 -24.30
N GLY A 600 3.33 19.01 -24.27
CA GLY A 600 2.53 18.77 -25.48
C GLY A 600 2.72 17.39 -26.10
N THR A 601 3.34 16.43 -25.42
CA THR A 601 3.65 15.12 -26.01
C THR A 601 2.38 14.35 -26.36
N VAL A 602 2.24 13.95 -27.62
CA VAL A 602 1.20 13.00 -28.10
C VAL A 602 1.88 11.90 -28.92
N ILE A 603 1.62 10.64 -28.58
CA ILE A 603 2.07 9.48 -29.35
C ILE A 603 0.88 8.55 -29.61
N THR A 604 0.88 7.88 -30.77
CA THR A 604 -0.20 6.96 -31.17
C THR A 604 0.37 5.62 -31.61
N SER A 605 -0.40 4.55 -31.42
CA SER A 605 -0.05 3.21 -31.87
C SER A 605 -1.29 2.38 -32.21
N PRO A 606 -1.30 1.62 -33.33
CA PRO A 606 -2.37 0.68 -33.64
C PRO A 606 -2.27 -0.64 -32.86
N ASP A 607 -1.09 -0.99 -32.33
CA ASP A 607 -0.79 -2.31 -31.75
C ASP A 607 -0.21 -2.26 -30.32
N GLY A 608 0.02 -1.04 -29.79
CA GLY A 608 0.64 -0.80 -28.49
C GLY A 608 2.15 -1.10 -28.45
N ILE A 609 2.75 -1.54 -29.56
CA ILE A 609 4.17 -1.88 -29.70
C ILE A 609 4.90 -0.78 -30.45
N ASN A 610 4.38 -0.41 -31.61
CA ASN A 610 5.02 0.52 -32.54
C ASN A 610 4.36 1.89 -32.39
N TRP A 611 5.11 2.85 -31.86
CA TRP A 611 4.61 4.16 -31.50
C TRP A 611 5.12 5.24 -32.45
N THR A 612 4.22 6.15 -32.84
CA THR A 612 4.52 7.31 -33.67
C THR A 612 4.19 8.60 -32.91
N GLN A 613 5.14 9.52 -32.80
CA GLN A 613 4.89 10.86 -32.24
C GLN A 613 4.04 11.70 -33.18
N ARG A 614 3.11 12.46 -32.62
CA ARG A 614 2.22 13.39 -33.32
C ARG A 614 2.52 14.81 -32.89
N GLU A 615 2.51 15.71 -33.85
CA GLU A 615 2.77 17.12 -33.63
C GLU A 615 1.50 17.83 -33.17
N ILE A 616 1.65 18.73 -32.20
CA ILE A 616 0.58 19.57 -31.67
C ILE A 616 1.17 20.93 -31.28
N ASP A 617 0.42 22.00 -31.51
CA ASP A 617 0.88 23.37 -31.24
C ASP A 617 0.59 23.79 -29.79
N THR A 618 1.24 23.13 -28.84
CA THR A 618 1.21 23.49 -27.41
C THR A 618 2.40 22.90 -26.66
N ASN A 619 2.83 23.57 -25.59
CA ASN A 619 3.78 23.04 -24.61
C ASN A 619 3.11 22.69 -23.27
N ALA A 620 1.78 22.78 -23.19
CA ALA A 620 1.04 22.44 -21.98
C ALA A 620 1.17 20.95 -21.65
N HIS A 621 1.11 20.59 -20.37
CA HIS A 621 1.05 19.19 -19.97
C HIS A 621 -0.34 18.65 -20.26
N LEU A 622 -0.38 17.54 -20.99
CA LEU A 622 -1.61 16.88 -21.43
C LEU A 622 -1.91 15.73 -20.47
N HIS A 623 -3.20 15.49 -20.19
CA HIS A 623 -3.62 14.57 -19.13
C HIS A 623 -4.54 13.46 -19.62
N ASP A 624 -5.49 13.74 -20.52
CA ASP A 624 -6.53 12.78 -20.84
C ASP A 624 -7.13 12.98 -22.24
N VAL A 625 -7.74 11.91 -22.78
CA VAL A 625 -8.36 11.89 -24.12
C VAL A 625 -9.66 11.09 -24.09
N ALA A 626 -10.71 11.61 -24.73
CA ALA A 626 -11.99 10.91 -24.94
C ALA A 626 -12.37 10.88 -26.43
N PHE A 627 -13.21 9.93 -26.83
CA PHE A 627 -13.74 9.82 -28.18
C PHE A 627 -15.25 9.63 -28.15
N GLY A 628 -15.96 10.38 -29.00
CA GLY A 628 -17.41 10.34 -29.09
C GLY A 628 -17.89 11.17 -30.26
N ASN A 629 -19.07 10.87 -30.81
CA ASN A 629 -19.63 11.59 -31.96
C ASN A 629 -18.64 11.76 -33.14
N GLY A 630 -17.71 10.81 -33.32
CA GLY A 630 -16.72 10.84 -34.40
C GLY A 630 -15.53 11.78 -34.17
N ILE A 631 -15.34 12.32 -32.96
CA ILE A 631 -14.25 13.26 -32.65
C ILE A 631 -13.49 12.83 -31.38
N TYR A 632 -12.17 12.97 -31.42
CA TYR A 632 -11.30 12.91 -30.25
C TYR A 632 -11.26 14.27 -29.58
N VAL A 633 -11.32 14.29 -28.25
CA VAL A 633 -11.14 15.47 -27.41
C VAL A 633 -9.98 15.20 -26.46
N LEU A 634 -8.98 16.08 -26.47
CA LEU A 634 -7.77 16.00 -25.65
C LEU A 634 -7.70 17.21 -24.72
N VAL A 635 -7.33 17.00 -23.46
CA VAL A 635 -7.30 18.04 -22.44
C VAL A 635 -5.97 18.14 -21.69
N GLY A 636 -5.68 19.32 -21.14
CA GLY A 636 -4.46 19.57 -20.38
C GLY A 636 -4.46 20.84 -19.53
N ASN A 637 -3.27 21.21 -19.06
CA ASN A 637 -3.05 22.42 -18.28
C ASN A 637 -3.39 23.71 -19.05
N ALA A 638 -3.58 24.81 -18.32
CA ALA A 638 -3.78 26.16 -18.89
C ALA A 638 -4.94 26.25 -19.91
N GLY A 639 -6.07 25.59 -19.61
CA GLY A 639 -7.28 25.63 -20.43
C GLY A 639 -7.20 24.83 -21.73
N THR A 640 -6.18 23.97 -21.86
CA THR A 640 -5.88 23.26 -23.10
C THR A 640 -7.02 22.31 -23.47
N ILE A 641 -7.63 22.54 -24.64
CA ILE A 641 -8.58 21.63 -25.28
C ILE A 641 -8.19 21.53 -26.76
N PHE A 642 -8.00 20.31 -27.27
CA PHE A 642 -7.82 20.07 -28.69
C PHE A 642 -8.83 19.04 -29.18
N THR A 643 -9.24 19.18 -30.45
CA THR A 643 -10.04 18.16 -31.13
C THR A 643 -9.39 17.61 -32.37
N SER A 644 -9.68 16.36 -32.68
CA SER A 644 -9.17 15.69 -33.87
C SER A 644 -10.20 14.69 -34.41
N PRO A 645 -10.38 14.56 -35.73
CA PRO A 645 -11.18 13.47 -36.30
C PRO A 645 -10.39 12.15 -36.40
N ASP A 646 -9.06 12.19 -36.36
CA ASP A 646 -8.18 11.06 -36.70
C ASP A 646 -7.09 10.76 -35.66
N ALA A 647 -7.00 11.55 -34.59
CA ALA A 647 -5.93 11.55 -33.57
C ALA A 647 -4.53 11.82 -34.13
N ILE A 648 -4.43 12.35 -35.35
CA ILE A 648 -3.19 12.74 -36.02
C ILE A 648 -3.13 14.25 -36.14
N THR A 649 -4.21 14.86 -36.64
CA THR A 649 -4.31 16.30 -36.86
C THR A 649 -5.18 16.94 -35.78
N TRP A 650 -4.57 17.79 -34.96
CA TRP A 650 -5.21 18.39 -33.80
C TRP A 650 -5.53 19.87 -34.04
N THR A 651 -6.77 20.25 -33.74
CA THR A 651 -7.25 21.64 -33.81
C THR A 651 -7.40 22.20 -32.40
N ASN A 652 -6.77 23.35 -32.12
CA ASN A 652 -6.88 24.00 -30.82
C ASN A 652 -8.30 24.57 -30.61
N ARG A 653 -8.93 24.20 -29.50
CA ARG A 653 -10.26 24.63 -29.03
C ARG A 653 -10.22 25.26 -27.64
N SER A 654 -9.04 25.61 -27.16
CA SER A 654 -8.82 26.13 -25.81
C SER A 654 -9.58 27.44 -25.60
N LEU A 655 -10.20 27.57 -24.43
CA LEU A 655 -10.88 28.80 -24.02
C LEU A 655 -9.88 29.75 -23.35
N VAL A 656 -10.22 31.04 -23.24
CA VAL A 656 -9.35 32.07 -22.63
C VAL A 656 -9.17 31.87 -21.11
N ALA A 657 -9.93 30.95 -20.48
CA ALA A 657 -9.83 30.66 -19.05
C ALA A 657 -8.59 29.79 -18.71
N GLN A 658 -7.82 30.22 -17.71
CA GLN A 658 -6.50 29.65 -17.36
C GLN A 658 -6.55 28.51 -16.33
N PHE A 659 -7.54 27.62 -16.40
CA PHE A 659 -7.69 26.52 -15.43
C PHE A 659 -7.18 25.19 -15.99
N ASN A 660 -6.67 24.31 -15.13
CA ASN A 660 -6.17 22.99 -15.57
C ASN A 660 -7.34 22.02 -15.76
N HIS A 661 -7.42 21.41 -16.94
CA HIS A 661 -8.34 20.31 -17.23
C HIS A 661 -7.62 18.99 -17.01
N LEU A 662 -8.17 18.13 -16.14
CA LEU A 662 -7.49 16.95 -15.61
C LEU A 662 -8.08 15.64 -16.13
N GLY A 663 -9.36 15.62 -16.53
CA GLY A 663 -10.01 14.45 -17.08
C GLY A 663 -11.10 14.79 -18.09
N VAL A 664 -11.36 13.87 -19.02
CA VAL A 664 -12.45 13.99 -20.00
C VAL A 664 -13.11 12.63 -20.26
N ALA A 665 -14.44 12.60 -20.31
CA ALA A 665 -15.20 11.40 -20.65
C ALA A 665 -16.32 11.73 -21.64
N PHE A 666 -16.71 10.73 -22.43
CA PHE A 666 -17.87 10.79 -23.32
C PHE A 666 -18.91 9.73 -22.91
N GLY A 667 -20.17 10.14 -22.86
CA GLY A 667 -21.30 9.29 -22.49
C GLY A 667 -22.62 9.99 -22.71
N ASN A 668 -23.69 9.24 -22.98
CA ASN A 668 -25.02 9.81 -23.27
C ASN A 668 -24.99 10.95 -24.31
N GLY A 669 -24.20 10.78 -25.38
CA GLY A 669 -24.06 11.76 -26.46
C GLY A 669 -23.32 13.05 -26.10
N THR A 670 -22.66 13.11 -24.94
CA THR A 670 -22.10 14.32 -24.35
C THR A 670 -20.67 14.09 -23.85
N PHE A 671 -19.78 15.05 -24.11
CA PHE A 671 -18.48 15.17 -23.47
C PHE A 671 -18.55 15.97 -22.18
N ILE A 672 -17.84 15.49 -21.16
CA ILE A 672 -17.65 16.16 -19.88
C ILE A 672 -16.15 16.30 -19.62
N ILE A 673 -15.69 17.54 -19.43
CA ILE A 673 -14.33 17.86 -18.96
C ILE A 673 -14.43 18.26 -17.50
N VAL A 674 -13.53 17.72 -16.68
CA VAL A 674 -13.37 18.08 -15.27
C VAL A 674 -11.97 18.63 -15.00
N GLY A 675 -11.84 19.47 -13.98
CA GLY A 675 -10.55 20.06 -13.62
C GLY A 675 -10.61 20.95 -12.38
N VAL A 676 -9.64 21.84 -12.26
CA VAL A 676 -9.57 22.82 -11.15
C VAL A 676 -10.64 23.88 -11.37
N THR A 677 -11.70 23.87 -10.56
CA THR A 677 -12.85 24.78 -10.61
C THR A 677 -13.64 24.77 -11.91
N THR A 678 -13.50 23.73 -12.74
CA THR A 678 -14.15 23.65 -14.06
C THR A 678 -14.88 22.32 -14.26
N VAL A 679 -16.15 22.41 -14.65
CA VAL A 679 -16.87 21.36 -15.39
C VAL A 679 -17.33 21.96 -16.70
N LEU A 680 -16.91 21.40 -17.83
CA LEU A 680 -17.36 21.82 -19.15
C LEU A 680 -18.15 20.71 -19.82
N ARG A 681 -19.24 21.09 -20.48
CA ARG A 681 -20.10 20.18 -21.24
C ARG A 681 -20.11 20.54 -22.72
N SER A 682 -20.03 19.54 -23.58
CA SER A 682 -20.16 19.70 -25.03
C SER A 682 -20.83 18.50 -25.67
N THR A 683 -21.64 18.71 -26.71
CA THR A 683 -22.21 17.61 -27.53
C THR A 683 -21.45 17.39 -28.83
N ASP A 684 -20.60 18.35 -29.23
CA ASP A 684 -19.88 18.36 -30.51
C ASP A 684 -18.34 18.34 -30.34
N GLY A 685 -17.84 18.43 -29.11
CA GLY A 685 -16.42 18.56 -28.78
C GLY A 685 -15.82 19.93 -29.10
N VAL A 686 -16.58 20.84 -29.71
CA VAL A 686 -16.10 22.13 -30.22
C VAL A 686 -16.67 23.29 -29.39
N THR A 687 -17.96 23.25 -29.10
CA THR A 687 -18.67 24.27 -28.35
C THR A 687 -18.81 23.80 -26.90
N TRP A 688 -18.18 24.53 -25.98
CA TRP A 688 -18.13 24.17 -24.57
C TRP A 688 -18.97 25.11 -23.72
N THR A 689 -19.88 24.54 -22.93
CA THR A 689 -20.70 25.27 -21.98
C THR A 689 -20.15 25.02 -20.57
N PRO A 690 -19.71 26.07 -19.83
CA PRO A 690 -19.28 25.92 -18.45
C PRO A 690 -20.49 25.64 -17.54
N LEU A 691 -20.30 24.76 -16.57
CA LEU A 691 -21.31 24.37 -15.60
C LEU A 691 -20.85 24.72 -14.19
N SER A 692 -21.81 25.04 -13.31
CA SER A 692 -21.55 25.23 -11.89
C SER A 692 -21.08 23.92 -11.27
N THR A 693 -19.97 23.96 -10.53
CA THR A 693 -19.42 22.79 -9.86
C THR A 693 -19.76 22.84 -8.38
N PRO A 694 -20.07 21.69 -7.74
CA PRO A 694 -20.21 21.65 -6.30
C PRO A 694 -18.85 21.82 -5.62
N ALA A 695 -17.74 21.40 -6.25
CA ALA A 695 -16.41 21.34 -5.64
C ALA A 695 -15.33 22.12 -6.42
N SER A 696 -14.23 22.44 -5.73
CA SER A 696 -13.14 23.27 -6.26
C SER A 696 -12.12 22.51 -7.11
N ILE A 697 -11.99 21.19 -6.98
CA ILE A 697 -11.11 20.37 -7.82
C ILE A 697 -11.79 19.04 -8.12
N LEU A 698 -11.85 18.68 -9.40
CA LEU A 698 -12.29 17.36 -9.88
C LEU A 698 -11.18 16.76 -10.74
N ARG A 699 -10.76 15.53 -10.42
CA ARG A 699 -9.48 15.01 -10.93
C ARG A 699 -9.60 14.11 -12.16
N ARG A 700 -10.45 13.07 -12.10
CA ARG A 700 -10.79 12.23 -13.26
C ARG A 700 -12.29 12.04 -13.37
N VAL A 701 -12.76 11.68 -14.55
CA VAL A 701 -14.17 11.36 -14.82
C VAL A 701 -14.23 10.09 -15.65
N ALA A 702 -15.11 9.16 -15.27
CA ALA A 702 -15.42 7.97 -16.06
C ALA A 702 -16.91 7.92 -16.36
N PHE A 703 -17.28 7.28 -17.47
CA PHE A 703 -18.66 7.02 -17.83
C PHE A 703 -18.93 5.51 -17.88
N GLY A 704 -20.04 5.09 -17.27
CA GLY A 704 -20.42 3.69 -17.15
C GLY A 704 -21.80 3.54 -16.53
N ALA A 705 -22.54 2.47 -16.87
CA ALA A 705 -23.91 2.24 -16.39
C ALA A 705 -24.85 3.46 -16.56
N GLY A 706 -24.65 4.27 -17.61
CA GLY A 706 -25.44 5.48 -17.86
C GLY A 706 -25.08 6.71 -16.98
N LEU A 707 -24.02 6.62 -16.17
CA LEU A 707 -23.59 7.65 -15.24
C LEU A 707 -22.16 8.12 -15.52
N PHE A 708 -21.94 9.43 -15.39
CA PHE A 708 -20.63 10.01 -15.15
C PHE A 708 -20.33 9.97 -13.65
N VAL A 709 -19.11 9.58 -13.29
CA VAL A 709 -18.63 9.57 -11.90
C VAL A 709 -17.29 10.31 -11.83
N THR A 710 -17.14 11.19 -10.85
CA THR A 710 -15.91 11.94 -10.55
C THR A 710 -15.78 12.19 -9.05
N PHE A 711 -14.61 12.64 -8.60
CA PHE A 711 -14.24 12.75 -7.19
C PHE A 711 -13.37 13.99 -6.92
N THR A 712 -13.41 14.47 -5.68
CA THR A 712 -12.59 15.56 -5.16
C THR A 712 -11.37 15.02 -4.40
N PRO A 713 -10.16 15.54 -4.62
CA PRO A 713 -9.01 15.25 -3.75
C PRO A 713 -9.14 15.97 -2.38
N VAL A 714 -8.42 15.49 -1.37
CA VAL A 714 -8.44 15.99 0.02
C VAL A 714 -7.88 17.42 0.11
N GLY A 715 -8.48 18.26 0.96
CA GLY A 715 -8.03 19.62 1.25
C GLY A 715 -8.96 20.73 0.71
N THR A 716 -10.22 20.41 0.44
CA THR A 716 -11.23 21.37 -0.04
C THR A 716 -12.43 21.40 0.90
N LEU A 717 -13.28 22.43 0.86
CA LEU A 717 -14.46 22.52 1.73
C LEU A 717 -15.48 21.36 1.56
N LEU A 718 -15.25 20.45 0.60
CA LEU A 718 -16.03 19.24 0.29
C LEU A 718 -15.08 18.04 0.08
N ASP A 719 -14.41 17.62 1.14
CA ASP A 719 -13.45 16.51 1.14
C ASP A 719 -14.06 15.15 0.75
N GLY A 720 -13.35 14.38 -0.09
CA GLY A 720 -13.68 12.98 -0.43
C GLY A 720 -15.02 12.77 -1.13
N VAL A 721 -15.62 13.83 -1.67
CA VAL A 721 -16.98 13.79 -2.21
C VAL A 721 -16.98 13.23 -3.63
N PHE A 722 -17.56 12.05 -3.79
CA PHE A 722 -17.99 11.54 -5.07
C PHE A 722 -19.20 12.32 -5.57
N VAL A 723 -19.20 12.64 -6.86
CA VAL A 723 -20.37 13.19 -7.53
C VAL A 723 -20.68 12.37 -8.77
N SER A 724 -21.96 12.05 -8.95
CA SER A 724 -22.46 11.34 -10.13
C SER A 724 -23.44 12.20 -10.92
N SER A 725 -23.53 11.96 -12.22
CA SER A 725 -24.48 12.64 -13.09
C SER A 725 -24.88 11.76 -14.26
N ASN A 726 -26.17 11.71 -14.60
CA ASN A 726 -26.65 11.00 -15.80
C ASN A 726 -26.58 11.85 -17.08
N ASN A 727 -26.49 13.17 -16.95
CA ASN A 727 -26.61 14.14 -18.05
C ASN A 727 -25.43 15.13 -18.10
N GLY A 728 -24.55 15.06 -17.10
CA GLY A 728 -23.40 15.94 -16.92
C GLY A 728 -23.74 17.35 -16.45
N THR A 729 -25.02 17.69 -16.24
CA THR A 729 -25.47 19.02 -15.82
C THR A 729 -25.87 19.07 -14.36
N THR A 730 -26.58 18.04 -13.88
CA THR A 730 -26.98 17.90 -12.47
C THR A 730 -26.08 16.86 -11.82
N TRP A 731 -25.26 17.31 -10.86
CA TRP A 731 -24.35 16.46 -10.11
C TRP A 731 -24.91 16.17 -8.73
N THR A 732 -25.07 14.90 -8.41
CA THR A 732 -25.53 14.44 -7.10
C THR A 732 -24.33 14.01 -6.27
N ARG A 733 -24.16 14.65 -5.11
CA ARG A 733 -23.23 14.20 -4.08
C ARG A 733 -23.61 12.79 -3.65
N GLN A 734 -22.66 11.88 -3.76
CA GLN A 734 -22.75 10.56 -3.19
C GLN A 734 -22.03 10.61 -1.84
N THR A 735 -22.66 10.09 -0.80
CA THR A 735 -21.99 9.85 0.48
C THR A 735 -21.12 8.61 0.32
N SER A 736 -19.80 8.76 0.50
CA SER A 736 -18.94 7.59 0.64
C SER A 736 -19.32 6.86 1.94
N MET A 737 -19.47 5.54 1.90
CA MET A 737 -19.79 4.76 3.10
C MET A 737 -18.60 4.66 4.08
N ASP A 738 -17.40 5.01 3.62
CA ASP A 738 -16.15 4.83 4.37
C ASP A 738 -15.84 6.01 5.32
N GLY A 739 -16.54 7.14 5.22
CA GLY A 739 -16.22 8.37 5.97
C GLY A 739 -14.78 8.86 5.80
N SER A 740 -14.03 8.27 4.85
CA SER A 740 -12.58 8.41 4.77
C SER A 740 -12.22 9.56 3.84
N SER A 741 -11.25 10.37 4.25
CA SER A 741 -10.65 11.40 3.41
C SER A 741 -9.62 10.77 2.46
N ASN A 742 -10.03 9.78 1.66
CA ASN A 742 -9.12 9.10 0.75
C ASN A 742 -8.77 9.97 -0.46
N ASN A 743 -7.47 10.14 -0.74
CA ASN A 743 -6.98 10.80 -1.94
C ASN A 743 -7.07 9.85 -3.13
N TYR A 744 -8.22 9.83 -3.81
CA TYR A 744 -8.40 9.10 -5.06
C TYR A 744 -7.63 9.78 -6.21
N GLU A 745 -7.14 8.95 -7.13
CA GLU A 745 -6.23 9.30 -8.23
C GLU A 745 -6.71 8.71 -9.56
N ALA A 746 -7.30 7.51 -9.51
CA ALA A 746 -7.77 6.79 -10.69
C ALA A 746 -9.23 6.34 -10.54
N ILE A 747 -9.93 6.27 -11.68
CA ILE A 747 -11.26 5.69 -11.82
C ILE A 747 -11.34 4.97 -13.16
N ALA A 748 -11.97 3.80 -13.18
CA ALA A 748 -12.31 3.06 -14.40
C ALA A 748 -13.69 2.42 -14.26
N PHE A 749 -14.36 2.16 -15.38
CA PHE A 749 -15.59 1.37 -15.42
C PHE A 749 -15.36 0.11 -16.24
N GLY A 750 -15.79 -1.04 -15.72
CA GLY A 750 -15.69 -2.33 -16.38
C GLY A 750 -16.49 -3.37 -15.61
N GLN A 751 -16.89 -4.46 -16.28
CA GLN A 751 -17.65 -5.56 -15.64
C GLN A 751 -18.92 -5.07 -14.88
N GLY A 752 -19.54 -3.98 -15.35
CA GLY A 752 -20.72 -3.39 -14.72
C GLY A 752 -20.46 -2.57 -13.45
N ARG A 753 -19.20 -2.30 -13.09
CA ARG A 753 -18.81 -1.64 -11.84
C ARG A 753 -17.82 -0.50 -12.08
N PHE A 754 -17.83 0.50 -11.19
CA PHE A 754 -16.73 1.46 -11.12
C PHE A 754 -15.66 0.96 -10.15
N TYR A 755 -14.42 1.09 -10.56
CA TYR A 755 -13.22 0.79 -9.78
C TYR A 755 -12.48 2.10 -9.53
N LEU A 756 -12.12 2.35 -8.27
CA LEU A 756 -11.39 3.55 -7.85
C LEU A 756 -10.00 3.18 -7.36
N GLY A 757 -9.07 4.12 -7.29
CA GLY A 757 -7.73 3.88 -6.75
C GLY A 757 -7.14 5.16 -6.17
N GLY A 758 -6.46 5.09 -5.02
CA GLY A 758 -5.93 6.26 -4.29
C GLY A 758 -4.51 6.06 -3.73
N VAL A 759 -3.94 7.14 -3.16
CA VAL A 759 -2.52 7.24 -2.71
C VAL A 759 -2.20 6.37 -1.48
N GLU A 760 -3.19 6.06 -0.64
CA GLU A 760 -3.01 5.38 0.66
C GLU A 760 -3.70 4.02 0.77
N VAL A 761 -4.08 3.42 -0.38
CA VAL A 761 -4.76 2.12 -0.58
C VAL A 761 -6.28 2.15 -0.43
N ALA A 762 -6.98 1.97 -1.55
CA ALA A 762 -8.25 1.25 -1.66
C ALA A 762 -8.64 1.16 -3.15
N THR A 763 -8.87 -0.05 -3.65
CA THR A 763 -9.79 -0.21 -4.78
C THR A 763 -11.20 -0.34 -4.24
N ALA A 764 -11.99 0.74 -4.32
CA ALA A 764 -13.42 0.66 -4.03
C ALA A 764 -14.15 0.14 -5.27
N ILE A 765 -15.02 -0.85 -5.06
CA ILE A 765 -15.90 -1.40 -6.09
C ILE A 765 -17.30 -0.78 -5.88
N VAL A 766 -17.85 -0.19 -6.94
CA VAL A 766 -19.18 0.42 -6.91
C VAL A 766 -20.14 -0.39 -7.77
N ARG A 767 -21.28 -0.81 -7.20
CA ARG A 767 -22.38 -1.39 -7.97
C ARG A 767 -23.40 -0.29 -8.30
N SER A 768 -23.77 -0.18 -9.58
CA SER A 768 -25.00 0.53 -9.94
C SER A 768 -26.16 -0.45 -9.78
N GLN A 769 -27.12 -0.17 -8.90
CA GLN A 769 -28.38 -0.91 -8.92
C GLN A 769 -29.14 -0.52 -10.20
N GLU A 770 -29.47 -1.49 -11.06
CA GLU A 770 -30.58 -1.30 -11.98
C GLU A 770 -31.83 -1.18 -11.12
N LEU A 771 -32.44 0.01 -11.07
CA LEU A 771 -33.82 0.13 -10.63
C LEU A 771 -34.67 -0.67 -11.60
N GLY A 772 -34.94 -1.93 -11.26
CA GLY A 772 -35.90 -2.78 -11.94
C GLY A 772 -37.19 -1.99 -12.10
N GLN A 773 -37.67 -1.90 -13.33
CA GLN A 773 -38.98 -1.33 -13.61
C GLN A 773 -40.03 -2.10 -12.81
N GLY A 774 -40.63 -1.44 -11.83
CA GLY A 774 -41.75 -1.99 -11.07
C GLY A 774 -42.94 -2.27 -11.98
N ARG A 775 -43.51 -3.47 -11.83
CA ARG A 775 -44.94 -3.70 -11.97
C ARG A 775 -45.50 -4.04 -10.61
#